data_AF-A0A917UHA7-F1
#
_entry.id   AF-A0A917UHA7-F1
#
_cell.length_a   1.000
_cell.length_b   1.000
_cell.length_c   1.000
_cell.angle_alpha   90.00
_cell.angle_beta   90.00
_cell.angle_gamma   90.00
#
_symmetry.space_group_name_H-M   'P 1'
#
loop_
_entity.id
_entity.type
_entity.pdbx_description
1 polymer ?
#
loop_
_entity_poly.entity_id
_entity_poly.type
_entity_poly.pdbx_seq_one_letter_code
_entity_poly.pdbx_strand_id
1 'polypeptide(L)'
;MTGPAPRRHALVIAPQCAELEVLAGLDAVAQDLYRTLTDQWTGACGPSPVSGSALLHGTSVGQALIERVLREAALAAGAEQAVLVVALVGHGIVSGRNPTLFLMAGDSHRDVTGSAVNVGEILTRALETPGLPGVILLVDTCHAGGGVPDLKAFDGGVRRGAADFAMLSAVGAAQTAHGLAFSRGISRVLTEGIAGAGELLPPTKVLRAVRDAVPGQDARHVSYEGSRFGQPLWLARNASHRPDGSALGPRATAELRSALAPLGGTSVFPEPVSGADALRRLHTGLQAREHADPAALAWALRVVHSALDSVRTVEFLSAWPGEHPLTSERLRRALWLAAGRPAAPLPESTGTALLTDAVEYLRLHTPGDTGTRNARLAHFVAALAVDDGLTARHPALLAWAAAIGVRIELAEAFGAVAQRGTKARLRLVVSLHAAVADQWPETLEAWLLDRGEVFAHEDRFDCPPTQQGVERELERAVRWASAQARRIGVRPYSVDVAASAALLLRWRPELTSFGELLGRRYDVLLRWSERLCPPEHLWWINESAREKLEQITAWGAGRAPVDWLGEQDMARADELKARLERGEFDRAVALAHRPPRFEKLMETLLAYAPIVLWPGVEDCTREGFQASLDKFWHLLPAEFCEAYRCSWRRSVPGQPDGREQLALWRTIWHDPEWLDFCDWFGRYTVTGENAS
;
A
#
# COMPACT_ATOMS: atom_id res chain seq x y z
N MET A 1 -17.05 -28.79 -19.79
CA MET A 1 -15.61 -28.58 -20.05
C MET A 1 -15.48 -27.43 -21.04
N THR A 2 -15.07 -26.25 -20.60
CA THR A 2 -14.74 -25.13 -21.50
C THR A 2 -13.34 -25.40 -22.07
N GLY A 3 -13.21 -25.48 -23.39
CA GLY A 3 -11.91 -25.58 -24.04
C GLY A 3 -11.04 -24.35 -23.76
N PRO A 4 -9.72 -24.40 -24.07
CA PRO A 4 -8.86 -23.23 -23.98
C PRO A 4 -9.44 -22.07 -24.80
N ALA A 5 -9.33 -20.84 -24.28
CA ALA A 5 -9.78 -19.65 -24.98
C ALA A 5 -9.11 -19.59 -26.36
N PRO A 6 -9.84 -19.23 -27.43
CA PRO A 6 -9.29 -19.17 -28.78
C PRO A 6 -8.13 -18.17 -28.81
N ARG A 7 -7.09 -18.47 -29.60
CA ARG A 7 -5.99 -17.55 -29.86
C ARG A 7 -6.53 -16.25 -30.46
N ARG A 8 -5.80 -15.15 -30.29
CA ARG A 8 -6.23 -13.82 -30.73
C ARG A 8 -5.08 -13.10 -31.41
N HIS A 9 -5.35 -12.46 -32.53
CA HIS A 9 -4.35 -11.68 -33.29
C HIS A 9 -4.75 -10.20 -33.30
N ALA A 10 -3.81 -9.30 -33.06
CA ALA A 10 -4.02 -7.86 -33.15
C ALA A 10 -3.38 -7.27 -34.41
N LEU A 11 -4.11 -6.37 -35.08
CA LEU A 11 -3.64 -5.55 -36.19
C LEU A 11 -4.09 -4.10 -35.96
N VAL A 12 -3.15 -3.16 -35.93
CA VAL A 12 -3.43 -1.73 -35.77
C VAL A 12 -2.97 -0.97 -37.01
N ILE A 13 -3.87 -0.24 -37.65
CA ILE A 13 -3.65 0.51 -38.88
C ILE A 13 -4.05 1.97 -38.64
N ALA A 14 -3.05 2.86 -38.69
CA ALA A 14 -3.17 4.28 -38.41
C ALA A 14 -2.51 5.17 -39.48
N PRO A 15 -3.00 5.16 -40.73
CA PRO A 15 -2.41 5.95 -41.81
C PRO A 15 -2.60 7.45 -41.59
N GLN A 16 -1.59 8.23 -41.96
CA GLN A 16 -1.69 9.70 -42.05
C GLN A 16 -1.75 10.09 -43.53
N CYS A 17 -2.91 10.52 -44.00
CA CYS A 17 -3.07 11.08 -45.35
C CYS A 17 -2.26 12.38 -45.48
N ALA A 18 -1.43 12.49 -46.51
CA ALA A 18 -0.57 13.65 -46.74
C ALA A 18 -1.35 14.90 -47.23
N GLU A 19 -2.52 14.72 -47.84
CA GLU A 19 -3.37 15.81 -48.35
C GLU A 19 -4.34 16.39 -47.32
N LEU A 20 -4.43 15.79 -46.12
CA LEU A 20 -5.31 16.23 -45.04
C LEU A 20 -4.49 16.78 -43.86
N GLU A 21 -5.20 17.45 -42.94
CA GLU A 21 -4.59 17.97 -41.71
C GLU A 21 -3.90 16.85 -40.91
N VAL A 22 -2.75 17.16 -40.32
CA VAL A 22 -2.01 16.21 -39.48
C VAL A 22 -2.80 15.91 -38.21
N LEU A 23 -3.09 14.64 -37.96
CA LEU A 23 -3.73 14.21 -36.72
C LEU A 23 -2.68 14.14 -35.61
N ALA A 24 -2.61 15.20 -34.80
CA ALA A 24 -1.66 15.30 -33.70
C ALA A 24 -1.76 14.11 -32.73
N GLY A 25 -0.67 13.36 -32.59
CA GLY A 25 -0.58 12.20 -31.70
C GLY A 25 -1.12 10.88 -32.27
N LEU A 26 -1.41 10.81 -33.58
CA LEU A 26 -1.85 9.56 -34.24
C LEU A 26 -0.88 8.40 -34.03
N ASP A 27 0.41 8.63 -34.24
CA ASP A 27 1.44 7.60 -34.05
C ASP A 27 1.51 7.11 -32.60
N ALA A 28 1.45 8.03 -31.63
CA ALA A 28 1.48 7.69 -30.21
C ALA A 28 0.26 6.86 -29.81
N VAL A 29 -0.94 7.27 -30.24
CA VAL A 29 -2.19 6.54 -29.98
C VAL A 29 -2.17 5.16 -30.63
N ALA A 30 -1.66 5.02 -31.85
CA ALA A 30 -1.54 3.74 -32.54
C ALA A 30 -0.58 2.79 -31.80
N GLN A 31 0.56 3.31 -31.33
CA GLN A 31 1.52 2.53 -30.55
C GLN A 31 0.96 2.12 -29.19
N ASP A 32 0.28 3.03 -28.48
CA ASP A 32 -0.31 2.74 -27.19
C ASP A 32 -1.43 1.71 -27.32
N LEU A 33 -2.32 1.86 -28.31
CA LEU A 33 -3.38 0.89 -28.57
C LEU A 33 -2.81 -0.48 -28.96
N TYR A 34 -1.78 -0.53 -29.81
CA TYR A 34 -1.12 -1.78 -30.15
C TYR A 34 -0.48 -2.43 -28.92
N ARG A 35 0.28 -1.68 -28.12
CA ARG A 35 0.89 -2.18 -26.87
C ARG A 35 -0.18 -2.76 -25.93
N THR A 36 -1.28 -2.05 -25.69
CA THR A 36 -2.38 -2.51 -24.85
C THR A 36 -3.06 -3.77 -25.42
N LEU A 37 -3.27 -3.86 -26.73
CA LEU A 37 -3.89 -5.04 -27.34
C LEU A 37 -2.97 -6.27 -27.31
N THR A 38 -1.65 -6.08 -27.42
CA THR A 38 -0.66 -7.17 -27.42
C THR A 38 -0.10 -7.55 -26.06
N ASP A 39 -0.35 -6.74 -25.03
CA ASP A 39 0.08 -7.06 -23.67
C ASP A 39 -0.64 -8.31 -23.15
N GLN A 40 0.13 -9.26 -22.62
CA GLN A 40 -0.38 -10.58 -22.25
C GLN A 40 -1.42 -10.55 -21.11
N TRP A 41 -1.39 -9.51 -20.27
CA TRP A 41 -2.23 -9.37 -19.08
C TRP A 41 -3.49 -8.56 -19.33
N THR A 42 -3.49 -7.72 -20.36
CA THR A 42 -4.62 -6.88 -20.78
C THR A 42 -5.21 -7.39 -22.09
N GLY A 43 -4.71 -6.98 -23.26
CA GLY A 43 -5.31 -7.36 -24.54
C GLY A 43 -5.19 -8.84 -24.90
N ALA A 44 -4.13 -9.51 -24.44
CA ALA A 44 -3.84 -10.93 -24.63
C ALA A 44 -3.89 -11.39 -26.11
N CYS A 45 -3.62 -10.48 -27.04
CA CYS A 45 -3.48 -10.81 -28.45
C CYS A 45 -2.01 -11.06 -28.79
N GLY A 46 -1.72 -12.05 -29.63
CA GLY A 46 -0.46 -12.09 -30.36
C GLY A 46 -0.45 -11.03 -31.47
N PRO A 47 0.73 -10.59 -31.92
CA PRO A 47 0.83 -9.81 -33.16
C PRO A 47 0.30 -10.64 -34.32
N SER A 48 -0.49 -10.03 -35.22
CA SER A 48 -0.95 -10.74 -36.42
C SER A 48 0.24 -11.14 -37.30
N PRO A 49 0.35 -12.41 -37.72
CA PRO A 49 1.50 -12.88 -38.50
C PRO A 49 1.34 -12.49 -39.98
N VAL A 50 1.59 -11.20 -40.27
CA VAL A 50 1.52 -10.58 -41.60
C VAL A 50 2.91 -10.29 -42.15
N SER A 51 3.01 -10.11 -43.47
CA SER A 51 4.26 -9.73 -44.12
C SER A 51 4.65 -8.30 -43.78
N GLY A 52 5.50 -8.12 -42.77
CA GLY A 52 5.95 -6.82 -42.26
C GLY A 52 5.58 -6.61 -40.80
N SER A 53 4.90 -5.51 -40.48
CA SER A 53 4.50 -5.15 -39.12
C SER A 53 2.99 -5.28 -38.93
N ALA A 54 2.55 -5.79 -37.77
CA ALA A 54 1.16 -5.78 -37.34
C ALA A 54 0.70 -4.43 -36.76
N LEU A 55 1.61 -3.45 -36.70
CA LEU A 55 1.36 -2.05 -36.40
C LEU A 55 1.83 -1.22 -37.61
N LEU A 56 0.88 -0.62 -38.32
CA LEU A 56 1.11 0.28 -39.45
C LEU A 56 0.70 1.69 -39.05
N HIS A 57 1.59 2.67 -39.15
CA HIS A 57 1.25 4.07 -38.90
C HIS A 57 2.11 5.03 -39.73
N GLY A 58 1.63 6.27 -39.89
CA GLY A 58 2.32 7.34 -40.63
C GLY A 58 1.93 7.45 -42.10
N THR A 59 2.67 8.30 -42.85
CA THR A 59 2.35 8.68 -44.23
C THR A 59 2.76 7.65 -45.29
N SER A 60 3.61 6.69 -44.94
CA SER A 60 4.04 5.61 -45.85
C SER A 60 3.02 4.48 -45.97
N VAL A 61 1.95 4.51 -45.17
CA VAL A 61 0.92 3.46 -45.13
C VAL A 61 -0.10 3.69 -46.24
N GLY A 62 0.20 3.20 -47.44
CA GLY A 62 -0.66 3.33 -48.63
C GLY A 62 -1.82 2.33 -48.70
N GLN A 63 -2.80 2.60 -49.57
CA GLN A 63 -4.03 1.82 -49.71
C GLN A 63 -3.76 0.33 -49.97
N ALA A 64 -2.92 0.02 -50.97
CA ALA A 64 -2.61 -1.36 -51.34
C ALA A 64 -1.94 -2.15 -50.20
N LEU A 65 -1.15 -1.47 -49.35
CA LEU A 65 -0.54 -2.09 -48.18
C LEU A 65 -1.59 -2.45 -47.13
N ILE A 66 -2.51 -1.52 -46.83
CA ILE A 66 -3.60 -1.74 -45.87
C ILE A 66 -4.46 -2.93 -46.31
N GLU A 67 -4.89 -2.93 -47.58
CA GLU A 67 -5.76 -3.99 -48.11
C GLU A 67 -5.10 -5.36 -48.08
N ARG A 68 -3.81 -5.41 -48.42
CA ARG A 68 -3.01 -6.64 -48.39
C ARG A 68 -2.84 -7.16 -46.96
N VAL A 69 -2.42 -6.31 -46.03
CA VAL A 69 -2.14 -6.72 -44.64
C VAL A 69 -3.41 -7.19 -43.92
N LEU A 70 -4.55 -6.53 -44.13
CA LEU A 70 -5.82 -6.96 -43.53
C LEU A 70 -6.25 -8.33 -44.06
N ARG A 71 -6.06 -8.58 -45.36
CA ARG A 71 -6.32 -9.90 -45.98
C ARG A 71 -5.39 -10.98 -45.43
N GLU A 72 -4.09 -10.70 -45.36
CA GLU A 72 -3.11 -11.63 -44.78
C GLU A 72 -3.44 -11.96 -43.32
N ALA A 73 -3.81 -10.95 -42.52
CA ALA A 73 -4.21 -11.12 -41.13
C ALA A 73 -5.45 -12.00 -40.97
N ALA A 74 -6.47 -11.82 -41.82
CA ALA A 74 -7.68 -12.65 -41.80
C ALA A 74 -7.37 -14.10 -42.18
N LEU A 75 -6.55 -14.33 -43.22
CA LEU A 75 -6.13 -15.66 -43.63
C LEU A 75 -5.36 -16.39 -42.53
N ALA A 76 -4.42 -15.71 -41.88
CA ALA A 76 -3.64 -16.31 -40.81
C ALA A 76 -4.49 -16.59 -39.55
N ALA A 77 -5.36 -15.66 -39.17
CA ALA A 77 -6.31 -15.87 -38.09
C ALA A 77 -7.27 -17.04 -38.39
N GLY A 78 -7.71 -17.19 -39.65
CA GLY A 78 -8.52 -18.32 -40.09
C GLY A 78 -7.79 -19.66 -40.01
N ALA A 79 -6.52 -19.71 -40.41
CA ALA A 79 -5.69 -20.91 -40.34
C ALA A 79 -5.44 -21.37 -38.88
N GLU A 80 -5.30 -20.44 -37.95
CA GLU A 80 -5.09 -20.73 -36.53
C GLU A 80 -6.39 -20.83 -35.71
N GLN A 81 -7.56 -20.66 -36.34
CA GLN A 81 -8.84 -20.51 -35.66
C GLN A 81 -8.78 -19.46 -34.53
N ALA A 82 -8.11 -18.34 -34.83
CA ALA A 82 -7.89 -17.23 -33.92
C ALA A 82 -8.88 -16.09 -34.19
N VAL A 83 -9.33 -15.38 -33.15
CA VAL A 83 -10.11 -14.15 -33.29
C VAL A 83 -9.20 -13.02 -33.78
N LEU A 84 -9.64 -12.29 -34.80
CA LEU A 84 -8.90 -11.13 -35.32
C LEU A 84 -9.41 -9.83 -34.69
N VAL A 85 -8.53 -9.09 -34.02
CA VAL A 85 -8.80 -7.76 -33.47
C VAL A 85 -8.14 -6.71 -34.36
N VAL A 86 -8.93 -5.83 -34.97
CA VAL A 86 -8.44 -4.80 -35.90
C VAL A 86 -8.77 -3.42 -35.34
N ALA A 87 -7.80 -2.53 -35.29
CA ALA A 87 -8.02 -1.11 -35.03
C ALA A 87 -7.70 -0.27 -36.27
N LEU A 88 -8.66 0.54 -36.70
CA LEU A 88 -8.54 1.51 -37.80
C LEU A 88 -8.65 2.91 -37.20
N VAL A 89 -7.57 3.69 -37.26
CA VAL A 89 -7.48 5.02 -36.62
C VAL A 89 -7.01 6.02 -37.66
N GLY A 90 -7.70 7.14 -37.86
CA GLY A 90 -7.24 8.16 -38.79
C GLY A 90 -8.37 8.91 -39.49
N HIS A 91 -8.07 9.46 -40.67
CA HIS A 91 -9.06 10.18 -41.45
C HIS A 91 -10.03 9.23 -42.15
N GLY A 92 -11.32 9.56 -42.08
CA GLY A 92 -12.39 8.82 -42.75
C GLY A 92 -13.23 9.76 -43.61
N ILE A 93 -13.61 9.32 -44.80
CA ILE A 93 -14.52 10.04 -45.70
C ILE A 93 -15.72 9.16 -46.06
N VAL A 94 -16.79 9.80 -46.54
CA VAL A 94 -18.00 9.14 -47.06
C VAL A 94 -18.32 9.66 -48.46
N SER A 95 -18.84 8.79 -49.33
CA SER A 95 -19.23 9.16 -50.69
C SER A 95 -20.64 9.75 -50.75
N GLY A 96 -20.75 11.08 -50.68
CA GLY A 96 -22.01 11.78 -50.94
C GLY A 96 -23.14 11.39 -49.97
N ARG A 97 -24.28 10.90 -50.49
CA ARG A 97 -25.44 10.47 -49.68
C ARG A 97 -25.34 9.03 -49.13
N ASN A 98 -24.32 8.27 -49.52
CA ASN A 98 -24.14 6.90 -49.06
C ASN A 98 -23.21 6.91 -47.82
N PRO A 99 -23.66 6.44 -46.65
CA PRO A 99 -22.87 6.46 -45.42
C PRO A 99 -21.77 5.37 -45.39
N THR A 100 -21.17 5.01 -46.52
CA THR A 100 -20.06 4.03 -46.58
C THR A 100 -18.77 4.71 -46.16
N LEU A 101 -18.12 4.16 -45.14
CA LEU A 101 -16.83 4.67 -44.65
C LEU A 101 -15.66 4.21 -45.54
N PHE A 102 -14.86 5.18 -45.95
CA PHE A 102 -13.55 4.96 -46.56
C PHE A 102 -12.44 5.50 -45.63
N LEU A 103 -11.48 4.64 -45.28
CA LEU A 103 -10.28 5.02 -44.52
C LEU A 103 -9.25 5.63 -45.48
N MET A 104 -8.82 6.86 -45.20
CA MET A 104 -7.83 7.58 -45.99
C MET A 104 -6.43 7.03 -45.69
N ALA A 105 -5.79 6.45 -46.69
CA ALA A 105 -4.41 5.99 -46.66
C ALA A 105 -3.42 7.16 -46.86
N GLY A 106 -2.13 6.89 -46.70
CA GLY A 106 -1.05 7.87 -46.91
C GLY A 106 -0.98 8.42 -48.33
N ASP A 107 -1.37 7.61 -49.31
CA ASP A 107 -1.45 7.91 -50.74
C ASP A 107 -2.87 8.25 -51.23
N SER A 108 -3.84 8.43 -50.33
CA SER A 108 -5.19 8.84 -50.70
C SER A 108 -5.27 10.32 -51.08
N HIS A 109 -6.14 10.61 -52.04
CA HIS A 109 -6.46 11.97 -52.49
C HIS A 109 -7.79 12.46 -51.92
N ARG A 110 -7.86 13.75 -51.59
CA ARG A 110 -9.07 14.38 -51.06
C ARG A 110 -10.25 14.20 -52.03
N ASP A 111 -11.40 13.77 -51.49
CA ASP A 111 -12.65 13.56 -52.23
C ASP A 111 -12.60 12.47 -53.34
N VAL A 112 -11.52 11.68 -53.43
CA VAL A 112 -11.37 10.58 -54.39
C VAL A 112 -11.45 9.24 -53.67
N THR A 113 -12.66 8.69 -53.54
CA THR A 113 -12.89 7.46 -52.75
C THR A 113 -12.21 6.22 -53.32
N GLY A 114 -11.89 6.20 -54.62
CA GLY A 114 -11.14 5.11 -55.26
C GLY A 114 -9.68 5.00 -54.83
N SER A 115 -9.14 6.03 -54.16
CA SER A 115 -7.79 6.05 -53.58
C SER A 115 -7.76 5.72 -52.08
N ALA A 116 -8.92 5.41 -51.49
CA ALA A 116 -9.10 5.15 -50.06
C ALA A 116 -9.67 3.75 -49.84
N VAL A 117 -9.52 3.20 -48.63
CA VAL A 117 -9.91 1.81 -48.33
C VAL A 117 -11.38 1.75 -47.93
N ASN A 118 -12.20 1.03 -48.71
CA ASN A 118 -13.59 0.74 -48.35
C ASN A 118 -13.65 -0.23 -47.15
N VAL A 119 -13.94 0.29 -45.95
CA VAL A 119 -13.88 -0.48 -44.70
C VAL A 119 -14.93 -1.58 -44.63
N GLY A 120 -16.17 -1.28 -45.06
CA GLY A 120 -17.25 -2.27 -45.03
C GLY A 120 -16.98 -3.45 -45.97
N GLU A 121 -16.54 -3.17 -47.20
CA GLU A 121 -16.26 -4.19 -48.21
C GLU A 121 -15.09 -5.10 -47.81
N ILE A 122 -13.99 -4.52 -47.32
CA ILE A 122 -12.81 -5.32 -46.94
C ILE A 122 -13.10 -6.20 -45.73
N LEU A 123 -13.91 -5.73 -44.78
CA LEU A 123 -14.31 -6.52 -43.61
C LEU A 123 -15.33 -7.60 -43.95
N THR A 124 -16.28 -7.35 -44.87
CA THR A 124 -17.14 -8.42 -45.39
C THR A 124 -16.30 -9.56 -45.96
N ARG A 125 -15.28 -9.25 -46.77
CA ARG A 125 -14.34 -10.26 -47.29
C ARG A 125 -13.54 -10.96 -46.19
N ALA A 126 -13.09 -10.23 -45.17
CA ALA A 126 -12.36 -10.81 -44.05
C ALA A 126 -13.22 -11.82 -43.27
N LEU A 127 -14.48 -11.48 -42.99
CA LEU A 127 -15.43 -12.36 -42.29
C LEU A 127 -15.73 -13.66 -43.06
N GLU A 128 -15.68 -13.63 -44.39
CA GLU A 128 -15.85 -14.82 -45.24
C GLU A 128 -14.63 -15.75 -45.26
N THR A 129 -13.51 -15.37 -44.62
CA THR A 129 -12.30 -16.19 -44.58
C THR A 129 -12.56 -17.54 -43.88
N PRO A 130 -12.26 -18.69 -44.51
CA PRO A 130 -12.45 -20.00 -43.90
C PRO A 130 -11.70 -20.14 -42.55
N GLY A 131 -12.34 -20.79 -41.57
CA GLY A 131 -11.75 -21.06 -40.27
C GLY A 131 -11.73 -19.89 -39.28
N LEU A 132 -12.02 -18.65 -39.72
CA LEU A 132 -12.03 -17.47 -38.85
C LEU A 132 -13.21 -17.53 -37.85
N PRO A 133 -12.99 -17.57 -36.53
CA PRO A 133 -14.06 -17.63 -35.54
C PRO A 133 -14.82 -16.31 -35.41
N GLY A 134 -14.12 -15.18 -35.54
CA GLY A 134 -14.74 -13.87 -35.49
C GLY A 134 -13.77 -12.69 -35.59
N VAL A 135 -14.33 -11.50 -35.72
CA VAL A 135 -13.61 -10.22 -35.83
C VAL A 135 -14.12 -9.22 -34.81
N ILE A 136 -13.20 -8.55 -34.11
CA ILE A 136 -13.49 -7.38 -33.29
C ILE A 136 -12.85 -6.15 -33.94
N LEU A 137 -13.66 -5.17 -34.32
CA LEU A 137 -13.22 -3.96 -35.01
C LEU A 137 -13.31 -2.74 -34.08
N LEU A 138 -12.24 -1.96 -34.00
CA LEU A 138 -12.20 -0.64 -33.38
C LEU A 138 -12.02 0.40 -34.49
N VAL A 139 -12.92 1.39 -34.58
CA VAL A 139 -12.86 2.43 -35.62
C VAL A 139 -12.89 3.82 -34.99
N ASP A 140 -11.78 4.54 -35.09
CA ASP A 140 -11.65 5.95 -34.68
C ASP A 140 -11.36 6.82 -35.91
N THR A 141 -12.43 7.12 -36.64
CA THR A 141 -12.42 8.01 -37.82
C THR A 141 -13.65 8.92 -37.79
N CYS A 142 -13.64 9.99 -38.58
CA CYS A 142 -14.88 10.65 -38.97
C CYS A 142 -15.81 9.63 -39.65
N HIS A 143 -17.12 9.72 -39.40
CA HIS A 143 -18.13 8.83 -39.97
C HIS A 143 -17.93 7.34 -39.63
N ALA A 144 -17.26 7.03 -38.51
CA ALA A 144 -16.88 5.66 -38.13
C ALA A 144 -18.04 4.64 -38.18
N GLY A 145 -19.27 5.06 -37.83
CA GLY A 145 -20.46 4.21 -37.91
C GLY A 145 -20.85 3.76 -39.33
N GLY A 146 -20.23 4.30 -40.38
CA GLY A 146 -20.39 3.89 -41.77
C GLY A 146 -19.51 2.71 -42.21
N GLY A 147 -18.65 2.21 -41.32
CA GLY A 147 -17.75 1.07 -41.58
C GLY A 147 -18.35 -0.31 -41.30
N VAL A 148 -19.66 -0.38 -41.02
CA VAL A 148 -20.34 -1.65 -40.76
C VAL A 148 -20.33 -2.51 -42.03
N PRO A 149 -19.89 -3.78 -41.97
CA PRO A 149 -19.91 -4.68 -43.13
C PRO A 149 -21.33 -4.97 -43.59
N ASP A 150 -21.50 -5.41 -44.84
CA ASP A 150 -22.80 -5.89 -45.32
C ASP A 150 -23.13 -7.25 -44.68
N LEU A 151 -23.77 -7.19 -43.51
CA LEU A 151 -24.15 -8.38 -42.73
C LEU A 151 -25.17 -9.25 -43.45
N LYS A 152 -25.99 -8.70 -44.37
CA LYS A 152 -26.95 -9.48 -45.16
C LYS A 152 -26.22 -10.29 -46.23
N ALA A 153 -25.25 -9.67 -46.92
CA ALA A 153 -24.40 -10.37 -47.87
C ALA A 153 -23.57 -11.46 -47.18
N PHE A 154 -23.06 -11.19 -45.97
CA PHE A 154 -22.33 -12.17 -45.16
C PHE A 154 -23.19 -13.37 -44.71
N ASP A 155 -24.42 -13.12 -44.25
CA ASP A 155 -25.37 -14.16 -43.84
C ASP A 155 -25.77 -15.08 -45.02
N GLY A 156 -25.88 -14.52 -46.23
CA GLY A 156 -26.10 -15.26 -47.48
C GLY A 156 -24.83 -15.80 -48.15
N GLY A 157 -23.65 -15.52 -47.61
CA GLY A 157 -22.34 -15.79 -48.23
C GLY A 157 -21.83 -17.22 -48.03
N VAL A 158 -20.58 -17.46 -48.45
CA VAL A 158 -19.96 -18.81 -48.50
C VAL A 158 -19.96 -19.51 -47.13
N ARG A 159 -19.82 -18.73 -46.05
CA ARG A 159 -19.80 -19.24 -44.67
C ARG A 159 -21.16 -19.19 -43.96
N ARG A 160 -22.23 -18.73 -44.64
CA ARG A 160 -23.60 -18.62 -44.10
C ARG A 160 -23.64 -17.96 -42.71
N GLY A 161 -22.90 -16.87 -42.54
CA GLY A 161 -22.88 -16.15 -41.27
C GLY A 161 -22.14 -16.83 -40.11
N ALA A 162 -21.31 -17.86 -40.31
CA ALA A 162 -20.77 -18.65 -39.19
C ALA A 162 -19.73 -17.96 -38.27
N ALA A 163 -19.29 -16.74 -38.58
CA ALA A 163 -18.29 -16.01 -37.78
C ALA A 163 -18.95 -14.90 -36.95
N ASP A 164 -18.47 -14.73 -35.71
CA ASP A 164 -18.94 -13.65 -34.83
C ASP A 164 -18.30 -12.32 -35.21
N PHE A 165 -19.04 -11.22 -35.05
CA PHE A 165 -18.54 -9.88 -35.34
C PHE A 165 -18.95 -8.91 -34.24
N ALA A 166 -18.01 -8.05 -33.83
CA ALA A 166 -18.28 -6.91 -32.97
C ALA A 166 -17.51 -5.69 -33.47
N MET A 167 -18.15 -4.53 -33.51
CA MET A 167 -17.54 -3.27 -33.89
C MET A 167 -17.82 -2.21 -32.85
N LEU A 168 -16.77 -1.50 -32.43
CA LEU A 168 -16.84 -0.29 -31.62
C LEU A 168 -16.38 0.90 -32.48
N SER A 169 -17.25 1.89 -32.63
CA SER A 169 -16.96 3.09 -33.43
C SER A 169 -16.96 4.34 -32.57
N ALA A 170 -16.05 5.28 -32.85
CA ALA A 170 -15.94 6.54 -32.11
C ALA A 170 -17.20 7.43 -32.18
N VAL A 171 -17.91 7.36 -33.31
CA VAL A 171 -19.13 8.15 -33.59
C VAL A 171 -20.10 7.38 -34.50
N GLY A 172 -21.33 7.88 -34.65
CA GLY A 172 -22.28 7.40 -35.65
C GLY A 172 -21.90 7.79 -37.09
N ALA A 173 -22.57 7.21 -38.09
CA ALA A 173 -22.22 7.38 -39.51
C ALA A 173 -22.34 8.83 -40.04
N ALA A 174 -23.18 9.66 -39.40
CA ALA A 174 -23.41 11.05 -39.79
C ALA A 174 -22.62 12.08 -38.95
N GLN A 175 -21.69 11.65 -38.10
CA GLN A 175 -20.97 12.48 -37.13
C GLN A 175 -19.45 12.42 -37.34
N THR A 176 -18.73 13.40 -36.79
CA THR A 176 -17.26 13.51 -36.85
C THR A 176 -16.63 13.16 -35.50
N ALA A 177 -15.55 12.37 -35.52
CA ALA A 177 -14.74 12.09 -34.34
C ALA A 177 -13.66 13.17 -34.17
N HIS A 178 -13.27 13.48 -32.93
CA HIS A 178 -12.30 14.53 -32.64
C HIS A 178 -11.21 14.04 -31.67
N GLY A 179 -9.97 14.50 -31.92
CA GLY A 179 -8.85 14.40 -30.99
C GLY A 179 -8.37 12.98 -30.65
N LEU A 180 -8.75 11.98 -31.44
CA LEU A 180 -8.45 10.55 -31.18
C LEU A 180 -8.95 10.10 -29.78
N ALA A 181 -9.97 10.78 -29.26
CA ALA A 181 -10.37 10.61 -27.87
C ALA A 181 -11.00 9.23 -27.62
N PHE A 182 -11.52 8.57 -28.67
CA PHE A 182 -12.08 7.23 -28.57
C PHE A 182 -10.96 6.22 -28.36
N SER A 183 -9.93 6.21 -29.21
CA SER A 183 -8.78 5.31 -29.06
C SER A 183 -8.03 5.56 -27.75
N ARG A 184 -7.85 6.82 -27.33
CA ARG A 184 -7.27 7.14 -26.01
C ARG A 184 -8.13 6.61 -24.86
N GLY A 185 -9.45 6.77 -24.96
CA GLY A 185 -10.40 6.24 -24.00
C GLY A 185 -10.38 4.71 -23.91
N ILE A 186 -10.29 4.03 -25.06
CA ILE A 186 -10.13 2.56 -25.13
C ILE A 186 -8.85 2.14 -24.41
N SER A 187 -7.69 2.69 -24.78
CA SER A 187 -6.42 2.32 -24.14
C SER A 187 -6.48 2.54 -22.63
N ARG A 188 -7.03 3.67 -22.18
CA ARG A 188 -7.21 3.97 -20.76
C ARG A 188 -8.09 2.93 -20.04
N VAL A 189 -9.28 2.66 -20.56
CA VAL A 189 -10.24 1.72 -19.97
C VAL A 189 -9.67 0.30 -19.92
N LEU A 190 -8.95 -0.12 -20.95
CA LEU A 190 -8.33 -1.45 -20.98
C LEU A 190 -7.16 -1.58 -19.99
N THR A 191 -6.38 -0.51 -19.79
CA THR A 191 -5.27 -0.48 -18.83
C THR A 191 -5.76 -0.39 -17.38
N GLU A 192 -6.76 0.44 -17.08
CA GLU A 192 -7.32 0.59 -15.72
C GLU A 192 -8.22 -0.60 -15.34
N GLY A 193 -8.89 -1.20 -16.33
CA GLY A 193 -9.89 -2.23 -16.14
C GLY A 193 -11.25 -1.66 -15.70
N ILE A 194 -12.25 -2.54 -15.59
CA ILE A 194 -13.61 -2.20 -15.19
C ILE A 194 -13.98 -3.00 -13.94
N ALA A 195 -14.16 -2.30 -12.82
CA ALA A 195 -14.56 -2.91 -11.56
C ALA A 195 -15.85 -3.75 -11.72
N GLY A 196 -15.85 -4.98 -11.21
CA GLY A 196 -17.00 -5.89 -11.27
C GLY A 196 -17.34 -6.45 -12.67
N ALA A 197 -16.51 -6.19 -13.70
CA ALA A 197 -16.82 -6.63 -15.07
C ALA A 197 -16.52 -8.11 -15.37
N GLY A 198 -15.89 -8.84 -14.45
CA GLY A 198 -15.42 -10.23 -14.64
C GLY A 198 -14.00 -10.30 -15.20
N GLU A 199 -13.49 -11.49 -15.49
CA GLU A 199 -12.13 -11.72 -16.03
C GLU A 199 -11.94 -11.15 -17.44
N LEU A 200 -12.96 -11.29 -18.30
CA LEU A 200 -12.90 -10.89 -19.70
C LEU A 200 -13.89 -9.74 -19.94
N LEU A 201 -13.43 -8.70 -20.65
CA LEU A 201 -14.21 -7.52 -20.98
C LEU A 201 -14.91 -7.70 -22.34
N PRO A 202 -16.25 -7.83 -22.39
CA PRO A 202 -16.96 -7.82 -23.66
C PRO A 202 -16.97 -6.41 -24.28
N PRO A 203 -17.02 -6.28 -25.62
CA PRO A 203 -17.04 -4.98 -26.31
C PRO A 203 -18.09 -4.00 -25.79
N THR A 204 -19.27 -4.50 -25.40
CA THR A 204 -20.37 -3.70 -24.84
C THR A 204 -20.03 -3.01 -23.52
N LYS A 205 -19.33 -3.71 -22.60
CA LYS A 205 -18.91 -3.12 -21.32
C LYS A 205 -17.80 -2.10 -21.53
N VAL A 206 -16.87 -2.38 -22.43
CA VAL A 206 -15.79 -1.42 -22.78
C VAL A 206 -16.40 -0.15 -23.35
N LEU A 207 -17.34 -0.24 -24.30
CA LEU A 207 -17.99 0.94 -24.87
C LEU A 207 -18.64 1.83 -23.80
N ARG A 208 -19.33 1.22 -22.84
CA ARG A 208 -19.98 1.95 -21.75
C ARG A 208 -18.95 2.72 -20.91
N ALA A 209 -17.89 2.04 -20.50
CA ALA A 209 -16.82 2.68 -19.72
C ALA A 209 -16.10 3.79 -20.50
N VAL A 210 -15.90 3.63 -21.82
CA VAL A 210 -15.31 4.68 -22.67
C VAL A 210 -16.21 5.90 -22.77
N ARG A 211 -17.53 5.71 -22.92
CA ARG A 211 -18.50 6.83 -22.92
C ARG A 211 -18.49 7.61 -21.60
N ASP A 212 -18.31 6.91 -20.49
CA ASP A 212 -18.22 7.53 -19.16
C ASP A 212 -16.88 8.28 -18.99
N ALA A 213 -15.77 7.74 -19.51
CA ALA A 213 -14.43 8.32 -19.41
C ALA A 213 -14.18 9.49 -20.37
N VAL A 214 -14.88 9.51 -21.52
CA VAL A 214 -14.71 10.51 -22.58
C VAL A 214 -16.08 11.08 -22.95
N PRO A 215 -16.68 11.93 -22.09
CA PRO A 215 -17.98 12.52 -22.35
C PRO A 215 -17.92 13.42 -23.59
N GLY A 216 -18.92 13.29 -24.48
CA GLY A 216 -19.04 14.08 -25.71
C GLY A 216 -18.80 13.31 -27.01
N GLN A 217 -18.38 12.05 -26.94
CA GLN A 217 -18.35 11.14 -28.10
C GLN A 217 -19.58 10.23 -28.13
N ASP A 218 -20.29 10.19 -29.26
CA ASP A 218 -21.44 9.30 -29.49
C ASP A 218 -20.98 7.93 -30.00
N ALA A 219 -20.07 7.30 -29.25
CA ALA A 219 -19.47 6.03 -29.64
C ALA A 219 -20.53 4.93 -29.75
N ARG A 220 -20.47 4.04 -30.75
CA ARG A 220 -21.51 3.02 -31.02
C ARG A 220 -20.94 1.60 -30.99
N HIS A 221 -21.81 0.63 -30.75
CA HIS A 221 -21.50 -0.80 -30.83
C HIS A 221 -22.46 -1.48 -31.80
N VAL A 222 -21.91 -2.31 -32.68
CA VAL A 222 -22.64 -3.21 -33.57
C VAL A 222 -22.11 -4.62 -33.33
N SER A 223 -23.00 -5.60 -33.21
CA SER A 223 -22.63 -7.00 -33.07
C SER A 223 -23.46 -7.90 -33.96
N TYR A 224 -22.87 -9.01 -34.38
CA TYR A 224 -23.52 -10.10 -35.09
C TYR A 224 -23.00 -11.42 -34.51
N GLU A 225 -23.93 -12.29 -34.10
CA GLU A 225 -23.63 -13.59 -33.50
C GLU A 225 -23.88 -14.68 -34.54
N GLY A 226 -22.79 -15.22 -35.08
CA GLY A 226 -22.78 -16.27 -36.09
C GLY A 226 -22.65 -17.67 -35.50
N SER A 227 -22.01 -17.80 -34.33
CA SER A 227 -21.76 -19.08 -33.70
C SER A 227 -22.84 -19.43 -32.66
N ARG A 228 -23.55 -20.56 -32.86
CA ARG A 228 -24.62 -21.00 -31.91
C ARG A 228 -24.10 -21.60 -30.60
N PHE A 229 -22.82 -21.97 -30.56
CA PHE A 229 -22.21 -22.71 -29.44
C PHE A 229 -20.80 -22.21 -29.08
N GLY A 230 -20.36 -21.06 -29.61
CA GLY A 230 -19.06 -20.45 -29.33
C GLY A 230 -19.03 -19.62 -28.04
N GLN A 231 -17.82 -19.31 -27.55
CA GLN A 231 -17.66 -18.32 -26.48
C GLN A 231 -17.91 -16.91 -27.05
N PRO A 232 -18.61 -16.02 -26.32
CA PRO A 232 -18.81 -14.63 -26.76
C PRO A 232 -17.48 -13.91 -27.02
N LEU A 233 -17.46 -13.03 -28.02
CA LEU A 233 -16.31 -12.17 -28.29
C LEU A 233 -16.00 -11.28 -27.08
N TRP A 234 -14.73 -11.23 -26.70
CA TRP A 234 -14.20 -10.36 -25.65
C TRP A 234 -13.02 -9.55 -26.19
N LEU A 235 -12.89 -8.30 -25.76
CA LEU A 235 -11.90 -7.36 -26.28
C LEU A 235 -10.57 -7.46 -25.53
N ALA A 236 -10.60 -7.58 -24.19
CA ALA A 236 -9.41 -7.66 -23.35
C ALA A 236 -9.70 -8.42 -22.06
N ARG A 237 -8.66 -8.89 -21.38
CA ARG A 237 -8.69 -9.25 -19.97
C ARG A 237 -8.88 -7.99 -19.14
N ASN A 238 -9.60 -8.12 -18.06
CA ASN A 238 -9.90 -7.03 -17.17
C ASN A 238 -8.73 -6.82 -16.21
N ALA A 239 -7.99 -5.71 -16.32
CA ALA A 239 -6.89 -5.39 -15.41
C ALA A 239 -7.35 -5.23 -13.94
N SER A 240 -8.62 -4.88 -13.71
CA SER A 240 -9.20 -4.85 -12.36
C SER A 240 -9.59 -6.24 -11.84
N HIS A 241 -9.47 -7.29 -12.65
CA HIS A 241 -9.75 -8.66 -12.22
C HIS A 241 -8.54 -9.27 -11.54
N ARG A 242 -8.71 -9.70 -10.28
CA ARG A 242 -7.67 -10.38 -9.51
C ARG A 242 -7.79 -11.90 -9.70
N PRO A 243 -6.75 -12.58 -10.21
CA PRO A 243 -6.80 -14.01 -10.55
C PRO A 243 -6.91 -14.94 -9.32
N ASP A 244 -6.60 -14.46 -8.11
CA ASP A 244 -6.86 -15.19 -6.85
C ASP A 244 -8.24 -14.80 -6.31
N GLY A 245 -9.27 -15.40 -6.91
CA GLY A 245 -10.63 -14.87 -7.10
C GLY A 245 -11.55 -14.62 -5.90
N SER A 246 -11.03 -14.48 -4.67
CA SER A 246 -11.84 -14.13 -3.49
C SER A 246 -11.51 -12.73 -2.98
N ALA A 247 -12.51 -11.85 -2.92
CA ALA A 247 -12.47 -10.57 -2.20
C ALA A 247 -12.35 -10.77 -0.68
N LEU A 248 -12.58 -11.99 -0.20
CA LEU A 248 -12.37 -12.39 1.18
C LEU A 248 -11.06 -13.16 1.33
N GLY A 249 -10.32 -12.82 2.37
CA GLY A 249 -9.22 -13.59 2.90
C GLY A 249 -9.67 -14.88 3.60
N PRO A 250 -8.71 -15.67 4.09
CA PRO A 250 -8.97 -16.98 4.66
C PRO A 250 -9.84 -16.93 5.92
N ARG A 251 -9.77 -15.85 6.72
CA ARG A 251 -10.51 -15.75 7.98
C ARG A 251 -11.99 -15.49 7.76
N ALA A 252 -12.32 -14.50 6.93
CA ALA A 252 -13.72 -14.26 6.56
C ALA A 252 -14.33 -15.44 5.84
N THR A 253 -13.55 -16.11 4.98
CA THR A 253 -14.00 -17.34 4.31
C THR A 253 -14.32 -18.44 5.31
N ALA A 254 -13.46 -18.69 6.30
CA ALA A 254 -13.68 -19.71 7.33
C ALA A 254 -14.87 -19.39 8.25
N GLU A 255 -14.97 -18.16 8.75
CA GLU A 255 -16.11 -17.67 9.56
C GLU A 255 -17.43 -17.80 8.79
N LEU A 256 -17.45 -17.36 7.53
CA LEU A 256 -18.64 -17.42 6.68
C LEU A 256 -19.07 -18.87 6.42
N ARG A 257 -18.12 -19.76 6.15
CA ARG A 257 -18.41 -21.21 6.01
C ARG A 257 -19.00 -21.78 7.29
N SER A 258 -18.44 -21.43 8.44
CA SER A 258 -18.95 -21.88 9.74
C SER A 258 -20.36 -21.35 10.00
N ALA A 259 -20.63 -20.10 9.63
CA ALA A 259 -21.93 -19.45 9.84
C ALA A 259 -23.04 -20.00 8.93
N LEU A 260 -22.68 -20.42 7.72
CA LEU A 260 -23.63 -20.99 6.76
C LEU A 260 -23.83 -22.50 6.92
N ALA A 261 -22.94 -23.20 7.63
CA ALA A 261 -23.03 -24.66 7.80
C ALA A 261 -24.38 -25.12 8.37
N PRO A 262 -24.96 -24.51 9.42
CA PRO A 262 -26.29 -24.89 9.94
C PRO A 262 -27.45 -24.59 8.97
N LEU A 263 -27.20 -23.78 7.94
CA LEU A 263 -28.19 -23.30 6.97
C LEU A 263 -28.07 -24.00 5.60
N GLY A 264 -27.37 -25.13 5.50
CA GLY A 264 -27.20 -25.87 4.26
C GLY A 264 -25.85 -25.67 3.54
N GLY A 265 -24.88 -25.06 4.22
CA GLY A 265 -23.46 -25.08 3.82
C GLY A 265 -23.16 -24.45 2.45
N THR A 266 -22.23 -25.07 1.72
CA THR A 266 -21.69 -24.57 0.42
C THR A 266 -22.72 -24.47 -0.70
N SER A 267 -23.91 -25.09 -0.56
CA SER A 267 -25.00 -24.94 -1.53
C SER A 267 -25.58 -23.53 -1.60
N VAL A 268 -25.40 -22.73 -0.53
CA VAL A 268 -25.85 -21.34 -0.41
C VAL A 268 -24.74 -20.35 -0.83
N PHE A 269 -23.52 -20.84 -1.04
CA PHE A 269 -22.33 -20.01 -1.13
C PHE A 269 -21.52 -20.30 -2.40
N PRO A 270 -21.52 -19.39 -3.39
CA PRO A 270 -20.62 -19.51 -4.53
C PRO A 270 -19.20 -19.11 -4.10
N GLU A 271 -18.35 -20.10 -3.78
CA GLU A 271 -16.91 -19.89 -3.69
C GLU A 271 -16.31 -19.85 -5.10
N PRO A 272 -15.41 -18.90 -5.42
CA PRO A 272 -14.92 -17.83 -4.56
C PRO A 272 -15.80 -16.55 -4.57
N VAL A 273 -15.74 -15.75 -3.50
CA VAL A 273 -16.53 -14.51 -3.38
C VAL A 273 -15.92 -13.41 -4.23
N SER A 274 -16.53 -13.10 -5.37
CA SER A 274 -15.96 -12.14 -6.33
C SER A 274 -15.98 -10.66 -5.88
N GLY A 275 -16.65 -10.31 -4.77
CA GLY A 275 -16.75 -8.92 -4.29
C GLY A 275 -17.97 -8.64 -3.41
N ALA A 276 -18.16 -7.37 -3.05
CA ALA A 276 -19.24 -6.92 -2.16
C ALA A 276 -20.65 -7.26 -2.67
N ASP A 277 -20.88 -7.29 -3.99
CA ASP A 277 -22.18 -7.63 -4.58
C ASP A 277 -22.60 -9.07 -4.31
N ALA A 278 -21.64 -10.00 -4.29
CA ALA A 278 -21.91 -11.40 -3.97
C ALA A 278 -22.40 -11.55 -2.52
N LEU A 279 -21.78 -10.81 -1.59
CA LEU A 279 -22.20 -10.78 -0.18
C LEU A 279 -23.55 -10.11 0.02
N ARG A 280 -23.88 -9.05 -0.75
CA ARG A 280 -25.23 -8.43 -0.69
C ARG A 280 -26.31 -9.39 -1.18
N ARG A 281 -26.07 -10.12 -2.27
CA ARG A 281 -27.00 -11.16 -2.75
C ARG A 281 -27.19 -12.26 -1.71
N LEU A 282 -26.10 -12.71 -1.09
CA LEU A 282 -26.16 -13.67 0.01
C LEU A 282 -26.98 -13.14 1.20
N HIS A 283 -26.76 -11.89 1.60
CA HIS A 283 -27.50 -11.25 2.68
C HIS A 283 -29.01 -11.21 2.39
N THR A 284 -29.42 -10.75 1.22
CA THR A 284 -30.83 -10.75 0.80
C THR A 284 -31.41 -12.17 0.73
N GLY A 285 -30.65 -13.13 0.21
CA GLY A 285 -31.06 -14.54 0.15
C GLY A 285 -31.25 -15.17 1.53
N LEU A 286 -30.43 -14.81 2.51
CA LEU A 286 -30.59 -15.25 3.91
C LEU A 286 -31.82 -14.61 4.57
N GLN A 287 -32.06 -13.32 4.36
CA GLN A 287 -33.24 -12.62 4.91
C GLN A 287 -34.56 -13.20 4.41
N ALA A 288 -34.60 -13.70 3.16
CA ALA A 288 -35.80 -14.27 2.57
C ALA A 288 -36.12 -15.70 3.04
N ARG A 289 -35.35 -16.28 3.96
CA ARG A 289 -35.57 -17.66 4.45
C ARG A 289 -36.56 -17.69 5.61
N GLU A 290 -37.74 -18.25 5.35
CA GLU A 290 -38.84 -18.33 6.33
C GLU A 290 -38.73 -19.52 7.31
N HIS A 291 -37.86 -20.51 7.05
CA HIS A 291 -37.79 -21.78 7.81
C HIS A 291 -36.41 -22.08 8.43
N ALA A 292 -35.58 -21.05 8.65
CA ALA A 292 -34.27 -21.20 9.28
C ALA A 292 -34.34 -21.04 10.81
N ASP A 293 -33.43 -21.69 11.54
CA ASP A 293 -33.24 -21.42 12.97
C ASP A 293 -32.91 -19.92 13.19
N PRO A 294 -33.69 -19.18 13.99
CA PRO A 294 -33.49 -17.73 14.18
C PRO A 294 -32.10 -17.38 14.72
N ALA A 295 -31.52 -18.22 15.58
CA ALA A 295 -30.20 -17.96 16.16
C ALA A 295 -29.09 -18.13 15.11
N ALA A 296 -29.10 -19.23 14.36
CA ALA A 296 -28.20 -19.46 13.25
C ALA A 296 -28.33 -18.40 12.14
N LEU A 297 -29.56 -18.00 11.79
CA LEU A 297 -29.81 -16.96 10.80
C LEU A 297 -29.28 -15.59 11.26
N ALA A 298 -29.52 -15.21 12.52
CA ALA A 298 -29.01 -13.97 13.07
C ALA A 298 -27.46 -13.95 13.10
N TRP A 299 -26.83 -15.08 13.42
CA TRP A 299 -25.37 -15.19 13.36
C TRP A 299 -24.82 -15.11 11.93
N ALA A 300 -25.41 -15.83 10.97
CA ALA A 300 -25.02 -15.77 9.57
C ALA A 300 -25.14 -14.35 8.99
N LEU A 301 -26.23 -13.64 9.28
CA LEU A 301 -26.41 -12.25 8.86
C LEU A 301 -25.34 -11.32 9.46
N ARG A 302 -24.98 -11.50 10.74
CA ARG A 302 -23.87 -10.74 11.36
C ARG A 302 -22.53 -11.01 10.69
N VAL A 303 -22.24 -12.26 10.34
CA VAL A 303 -20.97 -12.63 9.68
C VAL A 303 -20.93 -12.10 8.25
N VAL A 304 -22.01 -12.20 7.47
CA VAL A 304 -22.10 -11.61 6.12
C VAL A 304 -21.94 -10.09 6.17
N HIS A 305 -22.57 -9.42 7.14
CA HIS A 305 -22.41 -7.98 7.33
C HIS A 305 -20.96 -7.61 7.67
N SER A 306 -20.34 -8.36 8.59
CA SER A 306 -18.93 -8.17 8.95
C SER A 306 -17.99 -8.38 7.77
N ALA A 307 -18.24 -9.39 6.94
CA ALA A 307 -17.47 -9.64 5.71
C ALA A 307 -17.66 -8.52 4.67
N LEU A 308 -18.88 -7.97 4.54
CA LEU A 308 -19.16 -6.84 3.66
C LEU A 308 -18.41 -5.58 4.08
N ASP A 309 -18.35 -5.29 5.39
CA ASP A 309 -17.57 -4.18 5.93
C ASP A 309 -16.07 -4.37 5.70
N SER A 310 -15.58 -5.60 5.83
CA SER A 310 -14.18 -5.93 5.53
C SER A 310 -13.84 -5.63 4.07
N VAL A 311 -14.66 -6.12 3.11
CA VAL A 311 -14.46 -5.86 1.68
C VAL A 311 -14.47 -4.36 1.38
N ARG A 312 -15.46 -3.63 1.90
CA ARG A 312 -15.55 -2.16 1.71
C ARG A 312 -14.35 -1.42 2.27
N THR A 313 -13.82 -1.87 3.40
CA THR A 313 -12.66 -1.26 4.02
C THR A 313 -11.37 -1.58 3.25
N VAL A 314 -11.21 -2.80 2.76
CA VAL A 314 -10.09 -3.19 1.88
C VAL A 314 -10.14 -2.43 0.55
N GLU A 315 -11.33 -2.26 -0.05
CA GLU A 315 -11.53 -1.44 -1.25
C GLU A 315 -11.14 0.02 -1.00
N PHE A 316 -11.61 0.61 0.12
CA PHE A 316 -11.23 1.97 0.52
C PHE A 316 -9.72 2.13 0.73
N LEU A 317 -9.08 1.21 1.47
CA LEU A 317 -7.64 1.26 1.73
C LEU A 317 -6.80 0.94 0.48
N SER A 318 -7.34 0.19 -0.48
CA SER A 318 -6.67 -0.01 -1.78
C SER A 318 -6.69 1.25 -2.65
N ALA A 319 -7.66 2.14 -2.44
CA ALA A 319 -7.79 3.45 -3.06
C ALA A 319 -7.49 4.58 -2.04
N TRP A 320 -6.45 4.37 -1.23
CA TRP A 320 -6.11 5.24 -0.12
C TRP A 320 -5.88 6.70 -0.58
N PRO A 321 -6.51 7.70 0.07
CA PRO A 321 -6.39 9.10 -0.34
C PRO A 321 -5.15 9.82 0.20
N GLY A 322 -4.33 9.19 1.04
CA GLY A 322 -3.12 9.80 1.60
C GLY A 322 -1.96 9.88 0.60
N GLU A 323 -1.02 10.79 0.85
CA GLU A 323 0.12 11.03 -0.04
C GLU A 323 1.16 9.91 0.02
N HIS A 324 1.30 9.23 1.16
CA HIS A 324 2.27 8.15 1.32
C HIS A 324 1.65 6.78 1.04
N PRO A 325 2.38 5.86 0.36
CA PRO A 325 1.89 4.52 0.08
C PRO A 325 1.69 3.71 1.37
N LEU A 326 0.67 2.85 1.39
CA LEU A 326 0.43 1.91 2.49
C LEU A 326 1.46 0.77 2.44
N THR A 327 2.50 0.87 3.27
CA THR A 327 3.52 -0.18 3.41
C THR A 327 3.11 -1.22 4.45
N SER A 328 3.69 -2.43 4.38
CA SER A 328 3.42 -3.49 5.37
C SER A 328 3.74 -3.05 6.81
N GLU A 329 4.75 -2.21 7.00
CA GLU A 329 5.11 -1.67 8.32
C GLU A 329 4.03 -0.73 8.87
N ARG A 330 3.57 0.23 8.05
CA ARG A 330 2.49 1.16 8.41
C ARG A 330 1.22 0.39 8.78
N LEU A 331 0.87 -0.62 7.99
CA LEU A 331 -0.26 -1.50 8.27
C LEU A 331 -0.09 -2.25 9.61
N ARG A 332 1.10 -2.79 9.92
CA ARG A 332 1.33 -3.47 11.21
C ARG A 332 1.27 -2.52 12.39
N ARG A 333 1.88 -1.33 12.28
CA ARG A 333 1.85 -0.31 13.32
C ARG A 333 0.42 0.12 13.62
N ALA A 334 -0.36 0.48 12.61
CA ALA A 334 -1.76 0.82 12.77
C ALA A 334 -2.57 -0.35 13.34
N LEU A 335 -2.33 -1.58 12.86
CA LEU A 335 -3.05 -2.77 13.31
C LEU A 335 -2.80 -3.02 14.79
N TRP A 336 -1.56 -2.90 15.24
CA TRP A 336 -1.21 -3.08 16.63
C TRP A 336 -1.87 -2.03 17.52
N LEU A 337 -1.79 -0.76 17.13
CA LEU A 337 -2.40 0.36 17.84
C LEU A 337 -3.93 0.21 17.98
N ALA A 338 -4.56 -0.42 17.00
CA ALA A 338 -5.99 -0.70 16.96
C ALA A 338 -6.38 -1.98 17.73
N ALA A 339 -5.59 -3.06 17.61
CA ALA A 339 -5.87 -4.34 18.25
C ALA A 339 -5.74 -4.27 19.77
N GLY A 340 -4.87 -3.38 20.28
CA GLY A 340 -4.63 -3.20 21.71
C GLY A 340 -3.81 -4.35 22.30
N ARG A 341 -4.36 -5.08 23.29
CA ARG A 341 -3.77 -6.33 23.81
C ARG A 341 -4.44 -7.53 23.12
N PRO A 342 -3.93 -7.98 21.96
CA PRO A 342 -4.57 -9.07 21.26
C PRO A 342 -4.38 -10.39 22.03
N ALA A 343 -5.47 -11.13 22.22
CA ALA A 343 -5.42 -12.49 22.76
C ALA A 343 -4.87 -13.51 21.73
N ALA A 344 -4.83 -13.14 20.45
CA ALA A 344 -4.38 -13.97 19.33
C ALA A 344 -3.18 -13.34 18.62
N PRO A 345 -2.33 -14.14 17.94
CA PRO A 345 -1.25 -13.60 17.13
C PRO A 345 -1.80 -12.72 15.99
N LEU A 346 -1.11 -11.60 15.75
CA LEU A 346 -1.40 -10.72 14.61
C LEU A 346 -1.03 -11.43 13.30
N PRO A 347 -1.64 -11.04 12.16
CA PRO A 347 -1.29 -11.58 10.85
C PRO A 347 0.18 -11.38 10.47
N GLU A 348 0.82 -12.45 9.98
CA GLU A 348 2.21 -12.45 9.52
C GLU A 348 2.35 -12.19 8.01
N SER A 349 1.23 -12.12 7.28
CA SER A 349 1.20 -11.85 5.85
C SER A 349 1.84 -10.50 5.49
N THR A 350 2.07 -10.29 4.20
CA THR A 350 2.70 -9.08 3.65
C THR A 350 1.92 -8.52 2.47
N GLY A 351 2.16 -7.25 2.12
CA GLY A 351 1.56 -6.60 0.96
C GLY A 351 0.03 -6.55 1.01
N THR A 352 -0.62 -6.82 -0.12
CA THR A 352 -2.10 -6.80 -0.22
C THR A 352 -2.76 -7.88 0.65
N ALA A 353 -2.10 -9.02 0.87
CA ALA A 353 -2.63 -10.06 1.76
C ALA A 353 -2.70 -9.57 3.22
N LEU A 354 -1.68 -8.83 3.68
CA LEU A 354 -1.68 -8.22 5.01
C LEU A 354 -2.83 -7.23 5.19
N LEU A 355 -3.16 -6.45 4.15
CA LEU A 355 -4.28 -5.51 4.21
C LEU A 355 -5.60 -6.24 4.48
N THR A 356 -5.89 -7.29 3.70
CA THR A 356 -7.10 -8.10 3.88
C THR A 356 -7.11 -8.79 5.25
N ASP A 357 -5.99 -9.43 5.63
CA ASP A 357 -5.90 -10.15 6.89
C ASP A 357 -6.02 -9.24 8.11
N ALA A 358 -5.46 -8.02 8.07
CA ALA A 358 -5.54 -7.05 9.15
C ALA A 358 -6.98 -6.57 9.38
N VAL A 359 -7.69 -6.25 8.30
CA VAL A 359 -9.09 -5.83 8.36
C VAL A 359 -9.98 -6.96 8.88
N GLU A 360 -9.80 -8.18 8.35
CA GLU A 360 -10.54 -9.36 8.82
C GLU A 360 -10.24 -9.70 10.28
N TYR A 361 -8.99 -9.57 10.71
CA TYR A 361 -8.59 -9.80 12.09
C TYR A 361 -9.31 -8.86 13.06
N LEU A 362 -9.36 -7.56 12.75
CA LEU A 362 -10.04 -6.57 13.58
C LEU A 362 -11.55 -6.73 13.58
N ARG A 363 -12.12 -7.16 12.45
CA ARG A 363 -13.59 -7.23 12.28
C ARG A 363 -14.19 -8.54 12.80
N LEU A 364 -13.49 -9.66 12.64
CA LEU A 364 -14.05 -11.00 12.88
C LEU A 364 -13.46 -11.69 14.11
N HIS A 365 -12.15 -11.59 14.33
CA HIS A 365 -11.47 -12.45 15.30
C HIS A 365 -11.39 -11.86 16.71
N THR A 366 -11.45 -10.53 16.85
CA THR A 366 -11.18 -9.94 18.15
C THR A 366 -12.39 -10.09 19.10
N PRO A 367 -12.22 -10.67 20.31
CA PRO A 367 -13.30 -10.80 21.27
C PRO A 367 -13.87 -9.41 21.62
N GLY A 368 -15.19 -9.32 21.72
CA GLY A 368 -15.92 -8.08 21.96
C GLY A 368 -17.25 -8.04 21.21
N ASP A 369 -18.14 -7.17 21.69
CA ASP A 369 -19.38 -6.83 20.99
C ASP A 369 -19.11 -6.07 19.68
N THR A 370 -20.16 -5.87 18.89
CA THR A 370 -20.07 -5.19 17.58
C THR A 370 -19.49 -3.78 17.71
N GLY A 371 -19.80 -3.05 18.79
CA GLY A 371 -19.28 -1.71 19.06
C GLY A 371 -17.77 -1.69 19.26
N THR A 372 -17.25 -2.65 20.03
CA THR A 372 -15.79 -2.81 20.23
C THR A 372 -15.06 -3.09 18.91
N ARG A 373 -15.66 -3.87 18.02
CA ARG A 373 -15.07 -4.20 16.70
C ARG A 373 -15.06 -3.00 15.75
N ASN A 374 -16.15 -2.23 15.71
CA ASN A 374 -16.23 -0.98 14.96
C ASN A 374 -15.16 0.01 15.42
N ALA A 375 -15.03 0.18 16.74
CA ALA A 375 -14.03 1.08 17.33
C ALA A 375 -12.61 0.70 16.95
N ARG A 376 -12.27 -0.59 16.93
CA ARG A 376 -10.94 -1.06 16.50
C ARG A 376 -10.66 -0.77 15.04
N LEU A 377 -11.62 -1.03 14.14
CA LEU A 377 -11.45 -0.73 12.72
C LEU A 377 -11.32 0.78 12.48
N ALA A 378 -12.08 1.60 13.20
CA ALA A 378 -11.95 3.05 13.17
C ALA A 378 -10.59 3.54 13.67
N HIS A 379 -10.06 2.95 14.76
CA HIS A 379 -8.71 3.24 15.26
C HIS A 379 -7.61 2.87 14.25
N PHE A 380 -7.78 1.76 13.55
CA PHE A 380 -6.86 1.33 12.52
C PHE A 380 -6.77 2.36 11.38
N VAL A 381 -7.92 2.78 10.85
CA VAL A 381 -7.98 3.78 9.77
C VAL A 381 -7.53 5.16 10.26
N ALA A 382 -7.89 5.57 11.48
CA ALA A 382 -7.46 6.85 12.04
C ALA A 382 -5.93 6.90 12.25
N ALA A 383 -5.30 5.81 12.68
CA ALA A 383 -3.85 5.74 12.81
C ALA A 383 -3.15 5.94 11.46
N LEU A 384 -3.62 5.27 10.41
CA LEU A 384 -3.09 5.47 9.05
C LEU A 384 -3.32 6.90 8.54
N ALA A 385 -4.50 7.46 8.81
CA ALA A 385 -4.89 8.80 8.36
C ALA A 385 -4.04 9.91 9.00
N VAL A 386 -3.77 9.82 10.30
CA VAL A 386 -2.97 10.82 11.01
C VAL A 386 -1.52 10.83 10.52
N ASP A 387 -0.94 9.67 10.21
CA ASP A 387 0.40 9.57 9.61
C ASP A 387 0.49 10.32 8.26
N ASP A 388 -0.62 10.43 7.52
CA ASP A 388 -0.73 11.19 6.26
C ASP A 388 -1.24 12.63 6.45
N GLY A 389 -1.36 13.12 7.69
CA GLY A 389 -1.89 14.45 7.97
C GLY A 389 -3.38 14.63 7.63
N LEU A 390 -4.10 13.54 7.34
CA LEU A 390 -5.54 13.59 7.06
C LEU A 390 -6.32 13.86 8.34
N THR A 391 -7.44 14.55 8.21
CA THR A 391 -8.34 14.85 9.35
C THR A 391 -9.59 13.98 9.31
N ALA A 392 -10.27 13.85 10.46
CA ALA A 392 -11.56 13.18 10.57
C ALA A 392 -12.65 13.73 9.62
N ARG A 393 -12.44 14.93 9.06
CA ARG A 393 -13.37 15.60 8.13
C ARG A 393 -13.06 15.33 6.66
N HIS A 394 -12.04 14.53 6.35
CA HIS A 394 -11.69 14.23 4.97
C HIS A 394 -12.87 13.55 4.23
N PRO A 395 -13.28 14.01 3.04
CA PRO A 395 -14.49 13.51 2.37
C PRO A 395 -14.49 11.99 2.14
N ALA A 396 -13.37 11.41 1.72
CA ALA A 396 -13.26 9.97 1.49
C ALA A 396 -13.39 9.16 2.79
N LEU A 397 -12.85 9.65 3.91
CA LEU A 397 -12.98 9.01 5.23
C LEU A 397 -14.42 9.08 5.74
N LEU A 398 -15.09 10.23 5.56
CA LEU A 398 -16.49 10.38 5.93
C LEU A 398 -17.41 9.48 5.09
N ALA A 399 -17.14 9.36 3.78
CA ALA A 399 -17.88 8.48 2.88
C ALA A 399 -17.73 7.01 3.28
N TRP A 400 -16.49 6.56 3.54
CA TRP A 400 -16.22 5.21 4.05
C TRP A 400 -16.91 4.97 5.41
N ALA A 401 -16.73 5.87 6.38
CA ALA A 401 -17.31 5.71 7.71
C ALA A 401 -18.84 5.71 7.69
N ALA A 402 -19.46 6.47 6.78
CA ALA A 402 -20.90 6.41 6.55
C ALA A 402 -21.32 5.07 5.92
N ALA A 403 -20.55 4.53 4.98
CA ALA A 403 -20.86 3.29 4.29
C ALA A 403 -20.87 2.05 5.21
N ILE A 404 -20.03 2.03 6.25
CA ILE A 404 -19.96 0.94 7.23
C ILE A 404 -20.51 1.30 8.62
N GLY A 405 -21.05 2.51 8.79
CA GLY A 405 -21.72 2.94 10.02
C GLY A 405 -20.82 3.23 11.24
N VAL A 406 -19.58 3.70 11.04
CA VAL A 406 -18.59 3.92 12.13
C VAL A 406 -18.21 5.41 12.34
N ARG A 407 -19.10 6.34 12.02
CA ARG A 407 -18.80 7.78 12.04
C ARG A 407 -18.40 8.31 13.43
N ILE A 408 -19.03 7.80 14.49
CA ILE A 408 -18.77 8.24 15.86
C ILE A 408 -17.43 7.66 16.30
N GLU A 409 -17.24 6.36 16.10
CA GLU A 409 -16.03 5.63 16.43
C GLU A 409 -14.81 6.21 15.70
N LEU A 410 -14.97 6.68 14.45
CA LEU A 410 -13.92 7.38 13.72
C LEU A 410 -13.53 8.70 14.40
N ALA A 411 -14.51 9.53 14.79
CA ALA A 411 -14.22 10.78 15.48
C ALA A 411 -13.52 10.54 16.84
N GLU A 412 -13.97 9.53 17.59
CA GLU A 412 -13.34 9.11 18.84
C GLU A 412 -11.91 8.59 18.63
N ALA A 413 -11.69 7.79 17.58
CA ALA A 413 -10.38 7.28 17.21
C ALA A 413 -9.39 8.41 16.88
N PHE A 414 -9.80 9.41 16.09
CA PHE A 414 -8.98 10.60 15.86
C PHE A 414 -8.68 11.36 17.15
N GLY A 415 -9.66 11.47 18.07
CA GLY A 415 -9.45 12.03 19.39
C GLY A 415 -8.41 11.27 20.21
N ALA A 416 -8.46 9.93 20.20
CA ALA A 416 -7.51 9.07 20.90
C ALA A 416 -6.09 9.18 20.32
N VAL A 417 -5.95 9.22 18.99
CA VAL A 417 -4.65 9.42 18.32
C VAL A 417 -4.09 10.82 18.63
N ALA A 418 -4.91 11.86 18.58
CA ALA A 418 -4.49 13.23 18.93
C ALA A 418 -4.05 13.35 20.41
N GLN A 419 -4.71 12.64 21.33
CA GLN A 419 -4.30 12.58 22.73
C GLN A 419 -2.93 11.91 22.89
N ARG A 420 -2.63 10.86 22.12
CA ARG A 420 -1.29 10.24 22.10
C ARG A 420 -0.23 11.21 21.57
N GLY A 421 -0.50 11.91 20.48
CA GLY A 421 0.40 12.96 19.97
C GLY A 421 0.62 14.09 20.99
N THR A 422 -0.40 14.42 21.79
CA THR A 422 -0.26 15.39 22.89
C THR A 422 0.63 14.88 24.02
N LYS A 423 0.61 13.57 24.33
CA LYS A 423 1.54 12.98 25.31
C LYS A 423 2.99 13.00 24.82
N ALA A 424 3.21 12.81 23.53
CA ALA A 424 4.53 12.86 22.90
C ALA A 424 5.04 14.29 22.64
N ARG A 425 4.20 15.33 22.87
CA ARG A 425 4.53 16.73 22.55
C ARG A 425 5.69 17.26 23.38
N LEU A 426 5.65 17.03 24.70
CA LEU A 426 6.65 17.54 25.63
C LEU A 426 7.60 16.46 26.09
N ARG A 427 8.89 16.73 25.95
CA ARG A 427 9.99 15.84 26.29
C ARG A 427 10.95 16.55 27.22
N LEU A 428 11.15 15.99 28.41
CA LEU A 428 12.14 16.48 29.37
C LEU A 428 13.47 15.75 29.11
N VAL A 429 14.53 16.49 28.83
CA VAL A 429 15.90 15.97 28.79
C VAL A 429 16.58 16.33 30.10
N VAL A 430 17.10 15.34 30.81
CA VAL A 430 17.95 15.54 31.99
C VAL A 430 19.34 15.02 31.67
N SER A 431 20.34 15.90 31.69
CA SER A 431 21.73 15.55 31.35
C SER A 431 22.62 15.47 32.58
N LEU A 432 23.38 14.38 32.63
CA LEU A 432 24.44 14.08 33.58
C LEU A 432 25.83 14.21 32.91
N HIS A 433 25.94 14.96 31.81
CA HIS A 433 27.18 15.04 31.03
C HIS A 433 28.39 15.59 31.81
N ALA A 434 28.17 16.31 32.92
CA ALA A 434 29.22 16.75 33.85
C ALA A 434 29.89 15.58 34.62
N ALA A 435 29.35 14.36 34.52
CA ALA A 435 29.93 13.17 35.13
C ALA A 435 31.26 12.79 34.45
N VAL A 436 32.31 12.61 35.24
CA VAL A 436 33.59 12.11 34.73
C VAL A 436 33.61 10.58 34.86
N ALA A 437 33.61 9.91 33.71
CA ALA A 437 33.71 8.44 33.57
C ALA A 437 32.64 7.67 34.39
N ASP A 438 33.08 6.97 35.45
CA ASP A 438 32.25 6.10 36.30
C ASP A 438 31.73 6.80 37.56
N GLN A 439 31.94 8.11 37.70
CA GLN A 439 31.53 8.88 38.86
C GLN A 439 30.13 9.48 38.67
N TRP A 440 29.46 9.76 39.78
CA TRP A 440 28.21 10.54 39.76
C TRP A 440 28.55 12.03 39.61
N PRO A 441 27.77 12.80 38.85
CA PRO A 441 28.04 14.22 38.64
C PRO A 441 27.77 15.04 39.90
N GLU A 442 28.35 16.23 39.96
CA GLU A 442 28.04 17.25 40.98
C GLU A 442 26.86 18.15 40.57
N THR A 443 26.50 18.13 39.29
CA THR A 443 25.43 18.95 38.71
C THR A 443 24.59 18.18 37.70
N LEU A 444 23.31 18.53 37.60
CA LEU A 444 22.41 18.11 36.53
C LEU A 444 21.94 19.34 35.76
N GLU A 445 21.68 19.18 34.47
CA GLU A 445 21.04 20.20 33.64
C GLU A 445 19.75 19.63 33.04
N ALA A 446 18.75 20.49 32.81
CA ALA A 446 17.47 20.04 32.29
C ALA A 446 16.88 20.98 31.22
N TRP A 447 16.41 20.39 30.13
CA TRP A 447 15.70 21.07 29.05
C TRP A 447 14.31 20.49 28.88
N LEU A 448 13.33 21.36 28.68
CA LEU A 448 11.99 20.97 28.26
C LEU A 448 11.83 21.30 26.78
N LEU A 449 11.63 20.27 25.97
CA LEU A 449 11.39 20.39 24.54
C LEU A 449 9.88 20.38 24.25
N ASP A 450 9.45 21.20 23.29
CA ASP A 450 8.11 21.17 22.69
C ASP A 450 8.23 20.89 21.20
N ARG A 451 7.93 19.64 20.80
CA ARG A 451 8.10 19.15 19.41
C ARG A 451 9.53 19.36 18.89
N GLY A 452 10.53 18.89 19.65
CA GLY A 452 11.95 19.02 19.31
C GLY A 452 12.60 20.37 19.61
N GLU A 453 11.82 21.45 19.78
CA GLU A 453 12.36 22.79 20.04
C GLU A 453 12.50 23.07 21.55
N VAL A 454 13.57 23.73 21.96
CA VAL A 454 13.80 24.07 23.37
C VAL A 454 12.81 25.14 23.83
N PHE A 455 11.91 24.74 24.73
CA PHE A 455 10.88 25.62 25.30
C PHE A 455 11.35 26.28 26.61
N ALA A 456 12.05 25.52 27.46
CA ALA A 456 12.60 26.02 28.72
C ALA A 456 13.88 25.27 29.08
N HIS A 457 14.76 25.94 29.82
CA HIS A 457 16.04 25.42 30.28
C HIS A 457 16.26 25.79 31.75
N GLU A 458 16.89 24.88 32.50
CA GLU A 458 17.44 25.15 33.82
C GLU A 458 18.92 24.75 33.84
N ASP A 459 19.80 25.74 33.95
CA ASP A 459 21.25 25.57 33.77
C ASP A 459 21.93 24.75 34.87
N ARG A 460 21.31 24.56 36.04
CA ARG A 460 21.98 23.84 37.14
C ARG A 460 21.08 23.34 38.27
N PHE A 461 21.17 22.04 38.56
CA PHE A 461 20.75 21.44 39.83
C PHE A 461 21.98 20.86 40.54
N ASP A 462 22.42 21.50 41.62
CA ASP A 462 23.53 20.98 42.43
C ASP A 462 23.12 19.70 43.17
N CYS A 463 23.87 18.62 42.98
CA CYS A 463 23.66 17.33 43.64
C CYS A 463 24.95 16.83 44.33
N PRO A 464 24.83 16.19 45.50
CA PRO A 464 25.92 15.37 46.01
C PRO A 464 26.28 14.28 44.97
N PRO A 465 27.57 14.01 44.70
CA PRO A 465 28.03 13.04 43.70
C PRO A 465 27.81 11.60 44.16
N THR A 466 26.54 11.24 44.33
CA THR A 466 26.04 9.94 44.77
C THR A 466 24.77 9.62 44.00
N GLN A 467 24.43 8.34 43.88
CA GLN A 467 23.17 7.92 43.26
C GLN A 467 21.97 8.61 43.91
N GLN A 468 21.89 8.60 45.23
CA GLN A 468 20.77 9.19 45.97
C GLN A 468 20.68 10.71 45.78
N GLY A 469 21.84 11.39 45.69
CA GLY A 469 21.90 12.82 45.41
C GLY A 469 21.34 13.16 44.03
N VAL A 470 21.77 12.43 43.00
CA VAL A 470 21.26 12.58 41.63
C VAL A 470 19.78 12.24 41.54
N GLU A 471 19.33 11.16 42.16
CA GLU A 471 17.92 10.76 42.17
C GLU A 471 17.02 11.84 42.79
N ARG A 472 17.47 12.48 43.88
CA ARG A 472 16.75 13.58 44.51
C ARG A 472 16.66 14.81 43.60
N GLU A 473 17.73 15.16 42.90
CA GLU A 473 17.71 16.31 41.99
C GLU A 473 16.96 16.02 40.68
N LEU A 474 16.95 14.77 40.22
CA LEU A 474 16.07 14.30 39.14
C LEU A 474 14.59 14.54 39.49
N GLU A 475 14.18 14.33 40.73
CA GLU A 475 12.83 14.68 41.20
C GLU A 475 12.52 16.16 41.00
N ARG A 476 13.47 17.03 41.35
CA ARG A 476 13.33 18.48 41.24
C ARG A 476 13.25 18.91 39.79
N ALA A 477 14.06 18.34 38.90
CA ALA A 477 13.98 18.56 37.46
C ALA A 477 12.60 18.18 36.89
N VAL A 478 12.05 17.02 37.28
CA VAL A 478 10.71 16.59 36.84
C VAL A 478 9.60 17.51 37.35
N ARG A 479 9.71 17.98 38.60
CA ARG A 479 8.76 18.96 39.18
C ARG A 479 8.85 20.31 38.48
N TRP A 480 10.05 20.78 38.17
CA TRP A 480 10.30 21.99 37.40
C TRP A 480 9.66 21.90 36.01
N ALA A 481 9.93 20.82 35.27
CA ALA A 481 9.36 20.59 33.94
C ALA A 481 7.81 20.54 33.98
N SER A 482 7.25 19.90 35.01
CA SER A 482 5.80 19.86 35.25
C SER A 482 5.21 21.25 35.56
N ALA A 483 5.95 22.15 36.19
CA ALA A 483 5.53 23.53 36.40
C ALA A 483 5.55 24.33 35.09
N GLN A 484 6.58 24.16 34.27
CA GLN A 484 6.68 24.80 32.95
C GLN A 484 5.56 24.32 32.00
N ALA A 485 5.36 23.01 31.89
CA ALA A 485 4.34 22.42 31.04
C ALA A 485 2.91 22.89 31.39
N ARG A 486 2.62 23.10 32.68
CA ARG A 486 1.32 23.63 33.13
C ARG A 486 1.02 25.03 32.57
N ARG A 487 2.04 25.85 32.29
CA ARG A 487 1.85 27.20 31.71
C ARG A 487 1.26 27.16 30.31
N ILE A 488 1.53 26.08 29.56
CA ILE A 488 1.03 25.86 28.20
C ILE A 488 -0.09 24.81 28.12
N GLY A 489 -0.62 24.38 29.27
CA GLY A 489 -1.76 23.46 29.34
C GLY A 489 -1.45 22.00 28.96
N VAL A 490 -0.18 21.60 28.96
CA VAL A 490 0.25 20.24 28.59
C VAL A 490 0.91 19.57 29.81
N ARG A 491 1.05 18.24 29.78
CA ARG A 491 1.79 17.47 30.78
C ARG A 491 2.97 16.77 30.11
N PRO A 492 4.20 16.82 30.67
CA PRO A 492 5.31 16.06 30.13
C PRO A 492 5.06 14.58 30.41
N TYR A 493 5.25 13.74 29.40
CA TYR A 493 5.09 12.29 29.53
C TYR A 493 6.40 11.54 29.27
N SER A 494 7.32 12.13 28.50
CA SER A 494 8.63 11.56 28.20
C SER A 494 9.74 12.24 29.01
N VAL A 495 10.64 11.42 29.58
CA VAL A 495 11.85 11.84 30.30
C VAL A 495 13.04 11.09 29.71
N ASP A 496 13.90 11.80 29.01
CA ASP A 496 15.21 11.30 28.62
C ASP A 496 16.22 11.55 29.72
N VAL A 497 16.99 10.52 30.06
CA VAL A 497 18.12 10.62 30.96
C VAL A 497 19.39 10.37 30.16
N ALA A 498 20.18 11.43 29.98
CA ALA A 498 21.46 11.38 29.29
C ALA A 498 22.61 11.21 30.29
N ALA A 499 23.35 10.10 30.22
CA ALA A 499 24.44 9.81 31.15
C ALA A 499 25.56 8.99 30.49
N SER A 500 26.70 8.86 31.19
CA SER A 500 27.84 8.08 30.70
C SER A 500 27.48 6.60 30.56
N ALA A 501 28.18 5.90 29.66
CA ALA A 501 27.95 4.46 29.45
C ALA A 501 28.07 3.68 30.76
N ALA A 502 29.07 3.99 31.61
CA ALA A 502 29.27 3.35 32.90
C ALA A 502 28.08 3.50 33.85
N LEU A 503 27.47 4.70 33.93
CA LEU A 503 26.28 4.94 34.74
C LEU A 503 25.06 4.18 34.19
N LEU A 504 24.82 4.23 32.89
CA LEU A 504 23.66 3.59 32.26
C LEU A 504 23.66 2.07 32.40
N LEU A 505 24.84 1.44 32.48
CA LEU A 505 24.97 0.00 32.67
C LEU A 505 24.55 -0.48 34.07
N ARG A 506 24.67 0.37 35.09
CA ARG A 506 24.41 -0.01 36.50
C ARG A 506 23.18 0.68 37.11
N TRP A 507 22.82 1.86 36.64
CA TRP A 507 21.69 2.64 37.14
C TRP A 507 20.43 2.39 36.32
N ARG A 508 19.27 2.46 36.99
CA ARG A 508 17.93 2.32 36.42
C ARG A 508 17.08 3.52 36.85
N PRO A 509 17.15 4.67 36.13
CA PRO A 509 16.39 5.87 36.47
C PRO A 509 14.87 5.62 36.53
N GLU A 510 14.38 4.65 35.76
CA GLU A 510 12.97 4.26 35.75
C GLU A 510 12.48 3.70 37.10
N LEU A 511 13.40 3.19 37.93
CA LEU A 511 13.13 2.65 39.27
C LEU A 511 13.30 3.69 40.38
N THR A 512 13.70 4.92 40.08
CA THR A 512 13.82 5.97 41.08
C THR A 512 12.43 6.30 41.65
N SER A 513 12.29 6.33 42.98
CA SER A 513 11.01 6.49 43.67
C SER A 513 10.83 7.90 44.23
N PHE A 514 9.72 8.55 43.86
CA PHE A 514 9.30 9.88 44.36
C PHE A 514 7.95 9.79 45.11
N GLY A 515 7.72 8.66 45.79
CA GLY A 515 6.41 8.22 46.30
C GLY A 515 5.72 7.20 45.37
N GLU A 516 6.05 7.24 44.08
CA GLU A 516 5.83 6.19 43.09
C GLU A 516 7.09 6.10 42.19
N LEU A 517 7.34 4.95 41.56
CA LEU A 517 8.45 4.80 40.61
C LEU A 517 8.30 5.80 39.45
N LEU A 518 9.38 6.47 39.05
CA LEU A 518 9.37 7.44 37.95
C LEU A 518 8.81 6.82 36.67
N GLY A 519 9.28 5.62 36.33
CA GLY A 519 8.86 4.89 35.14
C GLY A 519 7.38 4.47 35.17
N ARG A 520 6.68 4.53 36.31
CA ARG A 520 5.23 4.26 36.36
C ARG A 520 4.39 5.39 35.77
N ARG A 521 4.91 6.61 35.83
CA ARG A 521 4.20 7.81 35.41
C ARG A 521 4.71 8.36 34.08
N TYR A 522 6.00 8.18 33.80
CA TYR A 522 6.68 8.73 32.63
C TYR A 522 7.34 7.64 31.80
N ASP A 523 7.47 7.90 30.50
CA ASP A 523 8.28 7.12 29.58
C ASP A 523 9.74 7.55 29.73
N VAL A 524 10.51 6.73 30.45
CA VAL A 524 11.91 7.00 30.75
C VAL A 524 12.80 6.33 29.70
N LEU A 525 13.58 7.11 28.96
CA LEU A 525 14.50 6.62 27.93
C LEU A 525 15.95 6.98 28.28
N LEU A 526 16.86 6.07 27.97
CA LEU A 526 18.29 6.23 28.27
C LEU A 526 19.04 6.70 27.04
N ARG A 527 19.81 7.77 27.20
CA ARG A 527 20.64 8.37 26.15
C ARG A 527 22.09 8.40 26.62
N TRP A 528 23.02 8.14 25.71
CA TRP A 528 24.45 8.35 25.95
C TRP A 528 24.79 9.85 25.90
N SER A 529 25.35 10.40 26.98
CA SER A 529 25.62 11.84 27.11
C SER A 529 26.72 12.37 26.19
N GLU A 530 27.66 11.52 25.79
CA GLU A 530 28.85 11.89 25.03
C GLU A 530 28.51 12.25 23.57
N ARG A 531 27.25 12.07 23.15
CA ARG A 531 26.73 12.62 21.89
C ARG A 531 26.36 14.10 21.95
N LEU A 532 26.16 14.65 23.15
CA LEU A 532 25.91 16.09 23.36
C LEU A 532 27.19 16.90 23.09
N CYS A 533 28.32 16.41 23.58
CA CYS A 533 29.65 16.95 23.33
C CYS A 533 30.59 15.83 22.86
N PRO A 534 30.52 15.43 21.57
CA PRO A 534 31.41 14.41 21.03
C PRO A 534 32.88 14.83 21.18
N PRO A 535 33.76 13.94 21.66
CA PRO A 535 35.21 14.16 21.57
C PRO A 535 35.64 14.42 20.13
N GLU A 536 36.71 15.19 19.90
CA GLU A 536 37.15 15.58 18.55
C GLU A 536 37.31 14.41 17.58
N HIS A 537 37.82 13.27 18.04
CA HIS A 537 38.00 12.06 17.21
C HIS A 537 36.68 11.34 16.85
N LEU A 538 35.57 11.73 17.45
CA LEU A 538 34.22 11.21 17.26
C LEU A 538 33.25 12.27 16.70
N TRP A 539 33.75 13.32 16.06
CA TRP A 539 32.93 14.40 15.48
C TRP A 539 31.83 13.91 14.51
N TRP A 540 32.01 12.73 13.90
CA TRP A 540 31.14 12.12 12.90
C TRP A 540 29.98 11.29 13.48
N ILE A 541 29.95 11.03 14.79
CA ILE A 541 29.04 10.01 15.37
C ILE A 541 27.55 10.34 15.23
N ASN A 542 27.16 11.61 15.25
CA ASN A 542 25.76 12.02 15.16
C ASN A 542 25.23 11.88 13.72
N GLU A 543 26.02 12.27 12.72
CA GLU A 543 25.66 12.08 11.31
C GLU A 543 25.56 10.60 10.94
N SER A 544 26.57 9.80 11.31
CA SER A 544 26.54 8.35 11.08
C SER A 544 25.36 7.65 11.77
N ALA A 545 24.95 8.15 12.94
CA ALA A 545 23.77 7.65 13.63
C ALA A 545 22.47 7.93 12.85
N ARG A 546 22.35 9.08 12.17
CA ARG A 546 21.19 9.41 11.32
C ARG A 546 21.09 8.47 10.13
N GLU A 547 22.18 8.29 9.39
CA GLU A 547 22.24 7.37 8.25
C GLU A 547 21.80 5.95 8.64
N LYS A 548 22.27 5.46 9.81
CA LYS A 548 21.85 4.15 10.32
C LYS A 548 20.39 4.09 10.73
N LEU A 549 19.84 5.15 11.32
CA LEU A 549 18.41 5.21 11.65
C LEU A 549 17.53 5.17 10.39
N GLU A 550 17.97 5.82 9.30
CA GLU A 550 17.29 5.73 8.00
C GLU A 550 17.32 4.31 7.45
N GLN A 551 18.47 3.63 7.50
CA GLN A 551 18.62 2.23 7.07
C GLN A 551 17.77 1.27 7.90
N ILE A 552 17.74 1.45 9.23
CA ILE A 552 16.88 0.69 10.15
C ILE A 552 15.41 0.87 9.80
N THR A 553 15.00 2.10 9.46
CA THR A 553 13.61 2.42 9.08
C THR A 553 13.24 1.85 7.72
N ALA A 554 14.17 1.86 6.76
CA ALA A 554 13.97 1.26 5.44
C ALA A 554 13.92 -0.28 5.47
N TRP A 555 14.28 -0.91 6.59
CA TRP A 555 14.38 -2.37 6.70
C TRP A 555 13.00 -3.05 6.62
N GLY A 556 12.86 -3.93 5.62
CA GLY A 556 11.61 -4.59 5.25
C GLY A 556 11.01 -5.54 6.30
N ALA A 557 9.71 -5.75 6.14
CA ALA A 557 8.78 -6.39 7.07
C ALA A 557 9.09 -7.85 7.46
N GLY A 558 9.18 -8.12 8.77
CA GLY A 558 8.96 -9.46 9.38
C GLY A 558 9.90 -9.82 10.54
N ARG A 559 11.02 -9.11 10.67
CA ARG A 559 11.99 -9.28 11.78
C ARG A 559 12.52 -7.92 12.23
N ALA A 560 12.94 -7.84 13.48
CA ALA A 560 13.62 -6.67 14.00
C ALA A 560 14.95 -6.48 13.24
N PRO A 561 15.23 -5.28 12.71
CA PRO A 561 16.53 -4.92 12.11
C PRO A 561 17.59 -4.82 13.20
N VAL A 562 18.06 -5.98 13.65
CA VAL A 562 18.99 -6.11 14.75
C VAL A 562 20.12 -7.06 14.35
N ASP A 563 21.35 -6.58 14.45
CA ASP A 563 22.54 -7.38 14.33
C ASP A 563 22.94 -7.90 15.72
N TRP A 564 23.08 -9.22 15.80
CA TRP A 564 23.30 -9.93 17.06
C TRP A 564 24.78 -10.21 17.27
N LEU A 565 25.33 -9.70 18.37
CA LEU A 565 26.70 -10.00 18.80
C LEU A 565 26.71 -11.19 19.76
N GLY A 566 27.39 -12.25 19.33
CA GLY A 566 27.66 -13.43 20.14
C GLY A 566 28.94 -13.31 20.98
N GLU A 567 29.28 -14.39 21.69
CA GLU A 567 30.44 -14.41 22.59
C GLU A 567 31.75 -14.29 21.82
N GLN A 568 31.81 -14.93 20.65
CA GLN A 568 32.96 -14.85 19.75
C GLN A 568 33.17 -13.44 19.20
N ASP A 569 32.09 -12.73 18.85
CA ASP A 569 32.18 -11.36 18.34
C ASP A 569 32.72 -10.39 19.40
N MET A 570 32.37 -10.61 20.67
CA MET A 570 32.75 -9.73 21.78
C MET A 570 34.06 -10.11 22.47
N ALA A 571 34.59 -11.31 22.24
CA ALA A 571 35.83 -11.78 22.87
C ALA A 571 37.07 -10.93 22.48
N ARG A 572 37.05 -10.31 21.29
CA ARG A 572 38.16 -9.52 20.75
C ARG A 572 37.69 -8.10 20.38
N ALA A 573 37.74 -7.21 21.36
CA ALA A 573 37.26 -5.83 21.21
C ALA A 573 37.90 -5.07 20.02
N ASP A 574 39.20 -5.26 19.76
CA ASP A 574 39.88 -4.59 18.65
C ASP A 574 39.41 -5.10 17.28
N GLU A 575 39.12 -6.40 17.15
CA GLU A 575 38.57 -6.98 15.91
C GLU A 575 37.13 -6.50 15.69
N LEU A 576 36.32 -6.45 16.75
CA LEU A 576 34.97 -5.90 16.67
C LEU A 576 34.97 -4.42 16.26
N LYS A 577 35.86 -3.61 16.84
CA LYS A 577 36.04 -2.21 16.45
C LYS A 577 36.37 -2.08 14.96
N ALA A 578 37.32 -2.87 14.45
CA ALA A 578 37.67 -2.85 13.03
C ALA A 578 36.50 -3.27 12.11
N ARG A 579 35.63 -4.18 12.56
CA ARG A 579 34.41 -4.57 11.81
C ARG A 579 33.36 -3.47 11.81
N LEU A 580 33.18 -2.78 12.94
CA LEU A 580 32.30 -1.61 13.04
C LEU A 580 32.78 -0.47 12.14
N GLU A 581 34.09 -0.21 12.09
CA GLU A 581 34.72 0.77 11.20
C GLU A 581 34.50 0.45 9.72
N ARG A 582 34.41 -0.83 9.35
CA ARG A 582 34.10 -1.27 7.98
C ARG A 582 32.62 -1.24 7.63
N GLY A 583 31.73 -0.89 8.57
CA GLY A 583 30.28 -0.92 8.33
C GLY A 583 29.72 -2.34 8.20
N GLU A 584 30.27 -3.33 8.90
CA GLU A 584 29.69 -4.69 8.88
C GLU A 584 28.38 -4.81 9.66
N PHE A 585 27.99 -3.75 10.37
CA PHE A 585 26.81 -3.68 11.24
C PHE A 585 26.02 -2.41 10.92
N ASP A 586 25.01 -2.56 10.07
CA ASP A 586 24.21 -1.45 9.52
C ASP A 586 22.87 -1.28 10.25
N ARG A 587 22.61 -2.10 11.27
CA ARG A 587 21.34 -2.10 12.00
C ARG A 587 21.52 -1.77 13.48
N ALA A 588 20.44 -1.87 14.25
CA ALA A 588 20.55 -1.82 15.71
C ALA A 588 21.38 -2.99 16.22
N VAL A 589 22.11 -2.82 17.32
CA VAL A 589 22.98 -3.87 17.86
C VAL A 589 22.34 -4.48 19.09
N ALA A 590 22.23 -5.81 19.14
CA ALA A 590 21.82 -6.54 20.33
C ALA A 590 22.88 -7.53 20.80
N LEU A 591 23.09 -7.60 22.11
CA LEU A 591 24.03 -8.52 22.73
C LEU A 591 23.31 -9.80 23.14
N ALA A 592 23.85 -10.96 22.77
CA ALA A 592 23.28 -12.24 23.16
C ALA A 592 23.47 -12.54 24.68
N HIS A 593 24.46 -11.93 25.32
CA HIS A 593 24.76 -12.04 26.75
C HIS A 593 25.52 -10.80 27.20
N ARG A 594 25.74 -10.66 28.51
CA ARG A 594 26.53 -9.58 29.10
C ARG A 594 28.03 -9.94 29.07
N PRO A 595 28.87 -9.20 28.33
CA PRO A 595 30.29 -9.53 28.19
C PRO A 595 31.15 -9.06 29.38
N PRO A 596 32.32 -9.68 29.61
CA PRO A 596 33.31 -9.14 30.54
C PRO A 596 33.83 -7.78 30.04
N ARG A 597 34.12 -6.84 30.96
CA ARG A 597 34.52 -5.44 30.63
C ARG A 597 33.49 -4.67 29.81
N PHE A 598 32.22 -4.78 30.21
CA PHE A 598 31.08 -4.27 29.47
C PHE A 598 31.14 -2.76 29.16
N GLU A 599 31.70 -1.95 30.06
CA GLU A 599 31.78 -0.48 29.93
C GLU A 599 32.53 -0.04 28.67
N LYS A 600 33.77 -0.50 28.49
CA LYS A 600 34.61 -0.13 27.33
C LYS A 600 34.02 -0.59 26.00
N LEU A 601 33.41 -1.77 26.01
CA LEU A 601 32.70 -2.28 24.83
C LEU A 601 31.47 -1.43 24.52
N MET A 602 30.70 -1.03 25.53
CA MET A 602 29.50 -0.20 25.35
C MET A 602 29.83 1.14 24.71
N GLU A 603 30.88 1.84 25.14
CA GLU A 603 31.34 3.08 24.50
C GLU A 603 31.70 2.86 23.03
N THR A 604 32.38 1.76 22.73
CA THR A 604 32.74 1.40 21.34
C THR A 604 31.48 1.17 20.51
N LEU A 605 30.49 0.44 21.04
CA LEU A 605 29.23 0.17 20.33
C LEU A 605 28.43 1.46 20.10
N LEU A 606 28.30 2.31 21.11
CA LEU A 606 27.49 3.54 21.04
C LEU A 606 28.07 4.58 20.08
N ALA A 607 29.39 4.56 19.83
CA ALA A 607 30.01 5.38 18.79
C ALA A 607 29.51 5.00 17.39
N TYR A 608 29.27 3.71 17.13
CA TYR A 608 28.90 3.19 15.80
C TYR A 608 27.43 2.80 15.66
N ALA A 609 26.66 2.66 16.74
CA ALA A 609 25.27 2.21 16.69
C ALA A 609 24.36 3.16 17.49
N PRO A 610 23.28 3.69 16.87
CA PRO A 610 22.33 4.56 17.57
C PRO A 610 21.43 3.82 18.56
N ILE A 611 21.29 2.50 18.41
CA ILE A 611 20.45 1.67 19.27
C ILE A 611 21.26 0.46 19.70
N VAL A 612 21.44 0.30 21.01
CA VAL A 612 22.16 -0.83 21.62
C VAL A 612 21.28 -1.48 22.67
N LEU A 613 21.10 -2.79 22.55
CA LEU A 613 20.20 -3.62 23.37
C LEU A 613 21.00 -4.70 24.09
N TRP A 614 20.72 -4.93 25.37
CA TRP A 614 21.35 -6.01 26.12
C TRP A 614 20.42 -6.61 27.19
N PRO A 615 20.58 -7.89 27.55
CA PRO A 615 19.76 -8.50 28.59
C PRO A 615 20.09 -7.89 29.96
N GLY A 616 19.05 -7.55 30.72
CA GLY A 616 19.15 -7.03 32.07
C GLY A 616 19.30 -8.09 33.16
N VAL A 617 19.30 -9.37 32.78
CA VAL A 617 19.42 -10.56 33.63
C VAL A 617 20.30 -11.61 32.92
N GLU A 618 20.92 -12.52 33.67
CA GLU A 618 21.94 -13.46 33.13
C GLU A 618 21.33 -14.71 32.47
N ASP A 619 20.20 -15.23 32.98
CA ASP A 619 19.58 -16.48 32.50
C ASP A 619 18.51 -16.22 31.43
N CYS A 620 18.92 -16.01 30.18
CA CYS A 620 17.99 -15.71 29.08
C CYS A 620 18.32 -16.45 27.79
N THR A 621 17.28 -16.98 27.12
CA THR A 621 17.43 -17.65 25.83
C THR A 621 17.30 -16.65 24.68
N ARG A 622 18.26 -16.69 23.74
CA ARG A 622 18.29 -15.81 22.55
C ARG A 622 16.99 -15.85 21.75
N GLU A 623 16.41 -17.03 21.58
CA GLU A 623 15.18 -17.24 20.79
C GLU A 623 13.99 -16.47 21.36
N GLY A 624 13.82 -16.44 22.69
CA GLY A 624 12.74 -15.71 23.34
C GLY A 624 12.89 -14.18 23.21
N PHE A 625 14.13 -13.70 23.30
CA PHE A 625 14.47 -12.28 23.15
C PHE A 625 14.27 -11.82 21.70
N GLN A 626 14.71 -12.62 20.73
CA GLN A 626 14.52 -12.35 19.32
C GLN A 626 13.04 -12.35 18.94
N ALA A 627 12.26 -13.34 19.37
CA ALA A 627 10.83 -13.39 19.09
C ALA A 627 10.07 -12.18 19.68
N SER A 628 10.47 -11.71 20.86
CA SER A 628 9.89 -10.50 21.47
C SER A 628 10.24 -9.24 20.67
N LEU A 629 11.50 -9.06 20.26
CA LEU A 629 11.91 -7.94 19.41
C LEU A 629 11.22 -7.97 18.05
N ASP A 630 11.21 -9.12 17.36
CA ASP A 630 10.55 -9.28 16.05
C ASP A 630 9.07 -8.89 16.13
N LYS A 631 8.41 -9.20 17.26
CA LYS A 631 7.01 -8.87 17.50
C LYS A 631 6.78 -7.38 17.79
N PHE A 632 7.62 -6.74 18.60
CA PHE A 632 7.36 -5.41 19.13
C PHE A 632 8.20 -4.28 18.50
N TRP A 633 9.15 -4.58 17.62
CA TRP A 633 10.10 -3.61 17.06
C TRP A 633 9.46 -2.30 16.58
N HIS A 634 8.36 -2.42 15.84
CA HIS A 634 7.62 -1.30 15.24
C HIS A 634 6.93 -0.35 16.24
N LEU A 635 7.04 -0.62 17.53
CA LEU A 635 6.46 0.14 18.65
C LEU A 635 7.52 0.62 19.63
N LEU A 636 8.77 0.21 19.42
CA LEU A 636 9.89 0.65 20.25
C LEU A 636 10.22 2.11 19.90
N PRO A 637 10.66 2.91 20.89
CA PRO A 637 10.99 2.49 22.25
C PRO A 637 9.83 2.51 23.26
N ALA A 638 8.66 3.07 22.93
CA ALA A 638 7.56 3.25 23.87
C ALA A 638 7.08 1.93 24.52
N GLU A 639 7.11 0.84 23.75
CA GLU A 639 6.70 -0.48 24.25
C GLU A 639 7.65 -1.04 25.33
N PHE A 640 8.92 -0.62 25.38
CA PHE A 640 9.80 -0.95 26.51
C PHE A 640 9.26 -0.36 27.81
N CYS A 641 8.86 0.92 27.80
CA CYS A 641 8.32 1.61 28.97
C CYS A 641 7.01 0.95 29.44
N GLU A 642 6.13 0.56 28.52
CA GLU A 642 4.91 -0.21 28.84
C GLU A 642 5.23 -1.57 29.45
N ALA A 643 6.20 -2.30 28.89
CA ALA A 643 6.62 -3.60 29.40
C ALA A 643 7.20 -3.50 30.82
N TYR A 644 8.06 -2.52 31.10
CA TYR A 644 8.56 -2.24 32.45
C TYR A 644 7.42 -1.95 33.41
N ARG A 645 6.48 -1.07 33.03
CA ARG A 645 5.31 -0.73 33.86
C ARG A 645 4.42 -1.93 34.16
N CYS A 646 4.25 -2.83 33.19
CA CYS A 646 3.50 -4.07 33.39
C CYS A 646 4.22 -5.02 34.36
N SER A 647 5.54 -5.16 34.25
CA SER A 647 6.33 -6.04 35.11
C SER A 647 6.28 -5.65 36.60
N TRP A 648 6.08 -4.36 36.91
CA TRP A 648 5.96 -3.85 38.27
C TRP A 648 4.54 -3.94 38.85
N ARG A 649 3.54 -4.35 38.05
CA ARG A 649 2.20 -4.66 38.57
C ARG A 649 2.21 -6.13 38.96
N ARG A 650 1.70 -6.47 40.16
CA ARG A 650 1.50 -7.88 40.56
C ARG A 650 0.72 -8.58 39.44
N SER A 651 1.31 -9.60 38.84
CA SER A 651 0.74 -10.31 37.70
C SER A 651 -0.66 -10.85 38.04
N VAL A 652 -1.67 -10.38 37.31
CA VAL A 652 -2.92 -11.12 37.17
C VAL A 652 -2.59 -12.31 36.25
N PRO A 653 -2.95 -13.55 36.60
CA PRO A 653 -2.72 -14.70 35.71
C PRO A 653 -3.44 -14.44 34.38
N GLY A 654 -2.65 -14.29 33.32
CA GLY A 654 -3.11 -14.10 31.95
C GLY A 654 -2.13 -14.77 31.00
N GLN A 655 -2.55 -15.00 29.76
CA GLN A 655 -1.68 -15.60 28.74
C GLN A 655 -0.49 -14.66 28.47
N PRO A 656 0.76 -15.15 28.48
CA PRO A 656 1.93 -14.30 28.26
C PRO A 656 1.88 -13.68 26.86
N ASP A 657 1.87 -12.35 26.80
CA ASP A 657 1.80 -11.62 25.52
C ASP A 657 3.19 -11.31 24.94
N GLY A 658 4.27 -11.68 25.64
CA GLY A 658 5.65 -11.50 25.22
C GLY A 658 6.31 -10.23 25.77
N ARG A 659 5.54 -9.36 26.46
CA ARG A 659 6.07 -8.19 27.16
C ARG A 659 6.91 -8.58 28.37
N GLU A 660 6.72 -9.77 28.93
CA GLU A 660 7.53 -10.27 30.03
C GLU A 660 9.00 -10.35 29.63
N GLN A 661 9.29 -10.88 28.43
CA GLN A 661 10.63 -10.90 27.86
C GLN A 661 11.08 -9.49 27.47
N LEU A 662 10.18 -8.66 26.95
CA LEU A 662 10.52 -7.29 26.56
C LEU A 662 11.00 -6.46 27.78
N ALA A 663 10.38 -6.67 28.94
CA ALA A 663 10.73 -5.99 30.19
C ALA A 663 12.11 -6.38 30.75
N LEU A 664 12.70 -7.48 30.27
CA LEU A 664 14.03 -7.94 30.67
C LEU A 664 15.14 -7.27 29.85
N TRP A 665 14.82 -6.59 28.75
CA TRP A 665 15.79 -5.82 28.00
C TRP A 665 16.22 -4.55 28.74
N ARG A 666 17.47 -4.17 28.53
CA ARG A 666 17.98 -2.81 28.70
C ARG A 666 18.33 -2.24 27.34
N THR A 667 18.18 -0.94 27.21
CA THR A 667 18.39 -0.24 25.94
C THR A 667 19.06 1.11 26.18
N ILE A 668 19.93 1.49 25.25
CA ILE A 668 20.24 2.89 24.94
C ILE A 668 19.68 3.12 23.56
N TRP A 669 18.81 4.11 23.44
CA TRP A 669 18.04 4.34 22.22
C TRP A 669 18.27 5.78 21.79
N HIS A 670 18.73 6.01 20.57
CA HIS A 670 18.84 7.33 19.96
C HIS A 670 17.84 7.43 18.81
N ASP A 671 17.03 8.50 18.80
CA ASP A 671 16.06 8.80 17.75
C ASP A 671 16.44 10.13 17.05
N PRO A 672 15.85 10.46 15.89
CA PRO A 672 16.19 11.68 15.17
C PRO A 672 16.03 12.95 16.02
N GLU A 673 14.96 13.05 16.82
CA GLU A 673 14.73 14.21 17.70
C GLU A 673 15.83 14.36 18.78
N TRP A 674 16.35 13.25 19.33
CA TRP A 674 17.53 13.29 20.22
C TRP A 674 18.77 13.83 19.50
N LEU A 675 19.01 13.39 18.26
CA LEU A 675 20.19 13.83 17.49
C LEU A 675 20.07 15.32 17.11
N ASP A 676 18.87 15.79 16.78
CA ASP A 676 18.59 17.21 16.56
C ASP A 676 18.88 18.05 17.81
N PHE A 677 18.50 17.54 18.99
CA PHE A 677 18.83 18.17 20.26
C PHE A 677 20.35 18.21 20.51
N CYS A 678 21.09 17.13 20.22
CA CYS A 678 22.56 17.12 20.32
C CYS A 678 23.21 18.19 19.44
N ASP A 679 22.76 18.33 18.18
CA ASP A 679 23.32 19.31 17.24
C ASP A 679 22.97 20.75 17.64
N TRP A 680 21.79 20.96 18.23
CA TRP A 680 21.44 22.22 18.87
C TRP A 680 22.35 22.51 20.07
N PHE A 681 22.55 21.52 20.96
CA PHE A 681 23.35 21.67 22.17
C PHE A 681 24.82 22.02 21.86
N GLY A 682 25.43 21.32 20.88
CA GLY A 682 26.80 21.62 20.45
C GLY A 682 26.97 23.04 19.89
N ARG A 683 25.94 23.60 19.24
CA ARG A 683 25.95 25.00 18.80
C ARG A 683 25.77 25.96 19.98
N TYR A 684 24.88 25.63 20.90
CA TYR A 684 24.61 26.43 22.10
C TYR A 684 25.87 26.64 22.95
N THR A 685 26.61 25.57 23.24
CA THR A 685 27.85 25.62 24.05
C THR A 685 28.96 26.44 23.38
N VAL A 686 29.19 26.26 22.08
CA VAL A 686 30.19 27.03 21.31
C VAL A 686 29.86 28.52 21.26
N THR A 687 28.57 28.89 21.23
CA THR A 687 28.17 30.31 21.26
C THR A 687 28.21 30.93 22.66
N GLY A 688 27.97 30.15 23.72
CA GLY A 688 28.03 30.60 25.11
C GLY A 688 29.44 30.91 25.61
N GLU A 689 30.44 30.09 25.23
CA GLU A 689 31.85 30.34 25.56
C GLU A 689 32.45 31.55 24.82
N ASN A 690 31.91 31.93 23.66
CA ASN A 690 32.33 33.14 22.93
C ASN A 690 31.61 34.43 23.39
N ALA A 691 30.65 34.32 24.32
CA ALA A 691 29.86 35.43 24.85
C ALA A 691 30.11 35.73 26.34
N SER A 692 31.12 35.08 26.95
CA SER A 692 31.51 35.28 28.36
C SER A 692 32.83 36.02 28.54
#